data_AF-A0A3M0I1P5-F1
#
_entry.id   AF-A0A3M0I1P5-F1
#
_cell.length_a   1.000
_cell.length_b   1.000
_cell.length_c   1.000
_cell.angle_alpha   90.00
_cell.angle_beta   90.00
_cell.angle_gamma   90.00
#
_symmetry.space_group_name_H-M   'P 1'
#
loop_
_entity.id
_entity.type
_entity.pdbx_description
1 polymer ?
#
loop_
_entity_poly.entity_id
_entity_poly.type
_entity_poly.pdbx_seq_one_letter_code
_entity_poly.pdbx_strand_id
1 'polypeptide(L)'
;MHRSRFPGGRRRRVPLLAAGLTAFATVLAGAVGADATTTAGALVPTQLRTQHLDRALGIDDTTPSLSWRTAARAAGVLQSGYRVQAATSPERLRAGRPDLWDSGKVRSATPETTYAGRAVGSRTRVYWRVMLWSQHGARGSAWSAPAVFETGLTRQSDWNADWITHPDWRLGERAVQPVVVSVPRTTARYLRLDVTRLGLPLAEDFPARTWRVQLGEIDVRDSVTSTTGLAKGAAVTASESNTVRKTWEPALAVDGLPNSALQTAAGYSSAAHSGPDAADTPVTLTLDLKTAKTFDQVALYPRADVLTDDGRVPGFPVDYALAGADQASGPFTPLAQVTGQRPPEPYLPSGLPLLADDFTLPRAVRSARLYIAGLGIYDATINGEPVGDAVLEPANTDYAERVQYATYDVTDRLRTGANTIGVALGNGMSNVVSTADRYRKLYGNLSDPKLIARLDVTLADGSVRTVTSGDDWRTTLGPTTSSNWYGGEDYDARREIPHWDEPRGDRHDWRRAVTVSGPGSTERPALLSARETEPIRVMETLTGKEVDGAAGSRVFDLGRNIAGWPEITVTAPAGTEIRAYPAESLKAGHAFQSISNVGAPLWDSYTARGSGAETWHPRFSYHGFRYLELKGVPEGATVRVRGKVLHTDNTSAGTFTTSDPLVNDIHGLIRGAIEGNMMSVLTDCPSREKLGWLEQDQLVFPALAGNYDMQAHLRKIVRDMADAQTADGLVPSTVPEYTNLPGAYRNDANWGGAFVLVPWQLYTTYGDRSTLSTYYPRMRQYAAFLENQVSGGILDYGLGDWFTPDRTFPRAVAGTYGYWRVVDTLGRIADVLGDRAAAAEYRAKADASAKALAAKYYDTATGSFGGGGQGAEALALDMGAYPAGERDRLLAHFTTSVENAGHHLVLGEISLPAAFRVLSAAGRDDIVLRIATQTTSPSYGYQVRAGNTTLGESWDGGPGQSQNHFMLGAIDGWFIGRVAGIAQTADSVGYAKLLIDPAVEGDMTSASGSYTTPYGVAHTEWRRESGRFRLTVDVPAGSTAEVHVPADAGHAEAPAGAHLLRTEGSDAVYEVGSGHWTFRSALNRP
;
A
#
# COMPACT_ATOMS: atom_id res chain seq x y z
N MET A 1 44.19 -35.08 -21.34
CA MET A 1 45.04 -36.28 -21.46
C MET A 1 45.23 -36.91 -20.08
N HIS A 2 45.16 -38.25 -20.03
CA HIS A 2 45.64 -39.21 -19.00
C HIS A 2 45.10 -39.25 -17.54
N ARG A 3 44.01 -40.02 -17.38
CA ARG A 3 43.86 -41.32 -16.65
C ARG A 3 44.92 -41.75 -15.61
N SER A 4 44.43 -42.27 -14.47
CA SER A 4 44.48 -43.69 -14.01
C SER A 4 43.81 -43.83 -12.62
N ARG A 5 43.22 -44.94 -12.11
CA ARG A 5 42.83 -46.29 -12.57
C ARG A 5 41.87 -46.92 -11.50
N PHE A 6 40.83 -47.63 -11.95
CA PHE A 6 39.98 -48.63 -11.25
C PHE A 6 40.67 -50.04 -11.31
N PRO A 7 40.20 -51.19 -10.72
CA PRO A 7 38.79 -51.68 -10.73
C PRO A 7 38.30 -52.76 -9.72
N GLY A 8 37.00 -53.09 -9.85
CA GLY A 8 36.39 -54.43 -9.66
C GLY A 8 35.00 -54.38 -9.01
N GLY A 9 33.89 -54.96 -9.48
CA GLY A 9 33.50 -55.77 -10.64
C GLY A 9 32.09 -56.35 -10.39
N ARG A 10 31.05 -55.88 -11.11
CA ARG A 10 30.22 -56.56 -12.15
C ARG A 10 29.08 -57.55 -11.73
N ARG A 11 27.85 -57.07 -12.00
CA ARG A 11 26.82 -57.56 -12.97
C ARG A 11 25.99 -58.86 -12.74
N ARG A 12 24.66 -58.61 -12.72
CA ARG A 12 23.57 -59.04 -13.67
C ARG A 12 22.68 -60.28 -13.37
N ARG A 13 21.36 -60.03 -13.56
CA ARG A 13 20.26 -60.77 -14.28
C ARG A 13 19.02 -61.24 -13.47
N VAL A 14 17.87 -60.69 -13.90
CA VAL A 14 16.41 -61.08 -13.96
C VAL A 14 16.19 -62.63 -14.07
N PRO A 15 15.06 -63.33 -13.70
CA PRO A 15 13.63 -62.99 -14.01
C PRO A 15 12.41 -63.63 -13.23
N LEU A 16 11.18 -63.28 -13.67
CA LEU A 16 9.88 -64.04 -13.83
C LEU A 16 9.01 -64.64 -12.68
N LEU A 17 7.70 -64.31 -12.76
CA LEU A 17 6.42 -65.09 -12.62
C LEU A 17 5.92 -65.74 -11.30
N ALA A 18 4.78 -65.19 -10.82
CA ALA A 18 3.44 -65.74 -10.54
C ALA A 18 3.14 -67.17 -9.99
N ALA A 19 2.12 -67.19 -9.10
CA ALA A 19 0.93 -68.09 -9.02
C ALA A 19 0.78 -69.04 -7.81
N GLY A 20 -0.49 -69.20 -7.35
CA GLY A 20 -1.00 -70.31 -6.51
C GLY A 20 -1.41 -69.91 -5.07
N LEU A 21 -2.62 -69.46 -4.69
CA LEU A 21 -4.03 -69.86 -4.94
C LEU A 21 -4.53 -71.04 -4.07
N THR A 22 -5.60 -70.78 -3.29
CA THR A 22 -6.83 -71.57 -2.96
C THR A 22 -7.18 -71.70 -1.45
N ALA A 23 -8.44 -71.71 -0.98
CA ALA A 23 -9.76 -71.27 -1.48
C ALA A 23 -10.87 -71.61 -0.41
N PHE A 24 -12.09 -71.09 -0.67
CA PHE A 24 -13.45 -71.44 -0.16
C PHE A 24 -13.85 -70.97 1.26
N ALA A 25 -15.08 -70.55 1.60
CA ALA A 25 -16.38 -70.10 1.01
C ALA A 25 -17.39 -70.16 2.20
N THR A 26 -18.49 -69.43 2.38
CA THR A 26 -19.68 -69.29 1.51
C THR A 26 -20.67 -68.30 2.17
N VAL A 27 -21.17 -67.35 1.37
CA VAL A 27 -22.53 -66.78 1.25
C VAL A 27 -23.48 -66.72 2.48
N LEU A 28 -23.91 -65.49 2.79
CA LEU A 28 -25.34 -65.18 2.93
C LEU A 28 -25.63 -63.75 2.48
N ALA A 29 -26.27 -63.66 1.31
CA ALA A 29 -26.93 -62.46 0.82
C ALA A 29 -28.22 -62.25 1.63
N GLY A 30 -28.40 -61.04 2.16
CA GLY A 30 -29.62 -60.57 2.79
C GLY A 30 -29.75 -59.08 2.51
N ALA A 31 -30.74 -58.73 1.68
CA ALA A 31 -30.98 -57.40 1.16
C ALA A 31 -31.06 -56.31 2.25
N VAL A 32 -30.19 -55.30 2.15
CA VAL A 32 -30.56 -53.93 2.45
C VAL A 32 -30.41 -53.17 1.15
N GLY A 33 -31.55 -52.67 0.66
CA GLY A 33 -31.71 -52.11 -0.67
C GLY A 33 -30.74 -50.98 -0.98
N ALA A 34 -30.42 -50.90 -2.26
CA ALA A 34 -29.90 -49.70 -2.87
C ALA A 34 -30.80 -48.50 -2.54
N ASP A 35 -30.27 -47.56 -1.76
CA ASP A 35 -30.55 -46.14 -1.91
C ASP A 35 -29.36 -45.50 -2.66
N ALA A 36 -28.97 -46.12 -3.78
CA ALA A 36 -28.06 -45.54 -4.77
C ALA A 36 -28.86 -44.70 -5.79
N THR A 37 -29.77 -43.88 -5.29
CA THR A 37 -30.50 -42.85 -6.04
C THR A 37 -30.80 -41.70 -5.07
N THR A 38 -29.87 -40.75 -4.89
CA THR A 38 -30.14 -39.33 -4.51
C THR A 38 -28.90 -38.44 -4.31
N THR A 39 -27.65 -38.90 -4.46
CA THR A 39 -26.46 -38.04 -4.23
C THR A 39 -25.91 -37.32 -5.47
N ALA A 40 -26.52 -37.48 -6.64
CA ALA A 40 -26.04 -36.92 -7.90
C ALA A 40 -26.20 -35.39 -8.07
N GLY A 41 -26.66 -34.65 -7.05
CA GLY A 41 -26.85 -33.18 -7.11
C GLY A 41 -26.66 -32.45 -5.79
N ALA A 42 -25.88 -33.02 -4.85
CA ALA A 42 -25.70 -32.43 -3.52
C ALA A 42 -24.82 -31.17 -3.59
N LEU A 43 -25.41 -30.01 -3.28
CA LEU A 43 -24.72 -28.76 -2.99
C LEU A 43 -23.83 -28.95 -1.76
N VAL A 44 -22.57 -28.52 -1.80
CA VAL A 44 -21.64 -28.60 -0.66
C VAL A 44 -20.98 -27.24 -0.39
N PRO A 45 -20.79 -26.86 0.88
CA PRO A 45 -20.03 -25.68 1.25
C PRO A 45 -18.52 -25.92 1.14
N THR A 46 -17.80 -24.93 0.65
CA THR A 46 -16.34 -24.93 0.50
C THR A 46 -15.77 -23.55 0.86
N GLN A 47 -14.45 -23.42 1.06
CA GLN A 47 -13.77 -22.14 1.28
C GLN A 47 -14.48 -21.24 2.33
N LEU A 48 -14.62 -21.78 3.55
CA LEU A 48 -15.21 -21.03 4.65
C LEU A 48 -14.27 -19.91 5.09
N ARG A 49 -14.80 -18.71 5.25
CA ARG A 49 -14.05 -17.51 5.66
C ARG A 49 -14.75 -16.80 6.82
N THR A 50 -13.97 -16.08 7.60
CA THR A 50 -14.48 -15.20 8.66
C THR A 50 -13.90 -13.81 8.48
N GLN A 51 -14.75 -12.78 8.48
CA GLN A 51 -14.35 -11.41 8.10
C GLN A 51 -13.63 -11.34 6.75
N HIS A 52 -14.03 -12.20 5.82
CA HIS A 52 -13.44 -12.31 4.47
C HIS A 52 -11.96 -12.77 4.45
N LEU A 53 -11.43 -13.20 5.61
CA LEU A 53 -10.08 -13.75 5.75
C LEU A 53 -10.11 -15.28 5.74
N ASP A 54 -9.09 -15.89 5.12
CA ASP A 54 -8.86 -17.33 5.18
C ASP A 54 -8.32 -17.77 6.55
N ARG A 55 -7.61 -16.87 7.25
CA ARG A 55 -7.08 -17.08 8.60
C ARG A 55 -7.44 -15.93 9.53
N ALA A 56 -8.64 -15.98 10.10
CA ALA A 56 -9.11 -15.01 11.09
C ALA A 56 -8.53 -15.27 12.48
N LEU A 57 -7.25 -14.94 12.68
CA LEU A 57 -6.56 -15.01 13.97
C LEU A 57 -6.41 -13.63 14.59
N GLY A 58 -6.98 -13.46 15.78
CA GLY A 58 -6.85 -12.23 16.56
C GLY A 58 -7.76 -11.10 16.08
N ILE A 59 -8.95 -11.41 15.56
CA ILE A 59 -9.92 -10.39 15.11
C ILE A 59 -10.62 -9.72 16.29
N ASP A 60 -10.99 -8.45 16.16
CA ASP A 60 -11.70 -7.73 17.23
C ASP A 60 -13.23 -7.80 17.14
N ASP A 61 -13.77 -8.09 15.95
CA ASP A 61 -15.21 -8.25 15.78
C ASP A 61 -15.70 -9.50 16.51
N THR A 62 -16.58 -9.30 17.49
CA THR A 62 -17.20 -10.35 18.30
C THR A 62 -18.47 -10.93 17.67
N THR A 63 -18.90 -10.34 16.57
CA THR A 63 -20.02 -10.75 15.71
C THR A 63 -19.57 -10.83 14.26
N PRO A 64 -18.48 -11.56 13.93
CA PRO A 64 -17.88 -11.46 12.62
C PRO A 64 -18.78 -12.04 11.51
N SER A 65 -18.59 -11.56 10.28
CA SER A 65 -19.18 -12.19 9.10
C SER A 65 -18.59 -13.58 8.88
N LEU A 66 -19.44 -14.53 8.47
CA LEU A 66 -19.11 -15.91 8.15
C LEU A 66 -19.60 -16.19 6.74
N SER A 67 -18.70 -16.49 5.82
CA SER A 67 -19.04 -16.76 4.42
C SER A 67 -18.49 -18.10 3.96
N TRP A 68 -19.06 -18.62 2.89
CA TRP A 68 -18.63 -19.86 2.24
C TRP A 68 -18.84 -19.75 0.74
N ARG A 69 -18.12 -20.54 -0.04
CA ARG A 69 -18.45 -20.79 -1.45
C ARG A 69 -19.28 -22.04 -1.58
N THR A 70 -19.94 -22.18 -2.72
CA THR A 70 -20.77 -23.37 -2.97
C THR A 70 -20.23 -24.17 -4.16
N ALA A 71 -20.28 -25.49 -4.05
CA ALA A 71 -19.91 -26.39 -5.13
C ALA A 71 -21.01 -27.45 -5.33
N ALA A 72 -21.23 -27.86 -6.58
CA ALA A 72 -22.18 -28.90 -6.93
C ALA A 72 -21.68 -29.68 -8.15
N ARG A 73 -22.03 -30.97 -8.24
CA ARG A 73 -21.75 -31.80 -9.43
C ARG A 73 -22.83 -31.67 -10.51
N ALA A 74 -24.07 -31.43 -10.10
CA ALA A 74 -25.17 -31.23 -11.04
C ALA A 74 -25.22 -29.77 -11.50
N ALA A 75 -25.67 -29.57 -12.73
CA ALA A 75 -25.98 -28.24 -13.25
C ALA A 75 -27.26 -27.67 -12.62
N GLY A 76 -27.38 -26.35 -12.64
CA GLY A 76 -28.58 -25.62 -12.21
C GLY A 76 -28.85 -25.69 -10.71
N VAL A 77 -27.85 -25.95 -9.87
CA VAL A 77 -28.02 -26.04 -8.41
C VAL A 77 -27.86 -24.66 -7.76
N LEU A 78 -28.84 -24.27 -6.95
CA LEU A 78 -28.89 -23.03 -6.17
C LEU A 78 -29.06 -23.34 -4.68
N GLN A 79 -28.47 -22.50 -3.82
CA GLN A 79 -28.73 -22.54 -2.38
C GLN A 79 -30.15 -22.05 -2.09
N SER A 80 -30.90 -22.79 -1.27
CA SER A 80 -32.22 -22.37 -0.75
C SER A 80 -32.21 -22.08 0.76
N GLY A 81 -31.18 -22.56 1.45
CA GLY A 81 -30.98 -22.28 2.86
C GLY A 81 -29.70 -22.87 3.41
N TYR A 82 -29.38 -22.48 4.64
CA TYR A 82 -28.19 -22.92 5.36
C TYR A 82 -28.51 -23.22 6.83
N ARG A 83 -27.57 -23.86 7.52
CA ARG A 83 -27.51 -23.96 8.98
C ARG A 83 -26.06 -23.86 9.40
N VAL A 84 -25.75 -22.92 10.29
CA VAL A 84 -24.42 -22.75 10.88
C VAL A 84 -24.45 -23.27 12.31
N GLN A 85 -23.38 -23.96 12.71
CA GLN A 85 -23.11 -24.35 14.08
C GLN A 85 -21.74 -23.83 14.51
N ALA A 86 -21.65 -23.29 15.72
CA ALA A 86 -20.40 -22.85 16.33
C ALA A 86 -20.24 -23.45 17.74
N ALA A 87 -19.00 -23.78 18.09
CA ALA A 87 -18.66 -24.37 19.38
C ALA A 87 -17.25 -24.00 19.85
N THR A 88 -17.00 -24.21 21.15
CA THR A 88 -15.68 -24.01 21.79
C THR A 88 -14.65 -25.08 21.41
N SER A 89 -15.08 -26.19 20.79
CA SER A 89 -14.21 -27.28 20.36
C SER A 89 -14.78 -28.04 19.16
N PRO A 90 -13.91 -28.64 18.31
CA PRO A 90 -14.38 -29.45 17.19
C PRO A 90 -15.09 -30.74 17.66
N GLU A 91 -14.75 -31.28 18.83
CA GLU A 91 -15.39 -32.46 19.42
C GLU A 91 -16.89 -32.21 19.70
N ARG A 92 -17.23 -31.02 20.21
CA ARG A 92 -18.63 -30.61 20.44
C ARG A 92 -19.42 -30.52 19.15
N LEU A 93 -18.82 -30.01 18.07
CA LEU A 93 -19.43 -30.03 16.74
C LEU A 93 -19.65 -31.47 16.26
N ARG A 94 -18.63 -32.34 16.35
CA ARG A 94 -18.75 -33.75 15.94
C ARG A 94 -19.84 -34.49 16.70
N ALA A 95 -20.00 -34.22 18.00
CA ALA A 95 -21.05 -34.79 18.84
C ALA A 95 -22.46 -34.19 18.60
N GLY A 96 -22.59 -33.18 17.73
CA GLY A 96 -23.87 -32.51 17.45
C GLY A 96 -24.38 -31.67 18.62
N ARG A 97 -23.49 -31.18 19.49
CA ARG A 97 -23.80 -30.40 20.70
C ARG A 97 -23.07 -29.05 20.68
N PRO A 98 -23.35 -28.16 19.71
CA PRO A 98 -22.74 -26.83 19.68
C PRO A 98 -23.13 -26.04 20.92
N ASP A 99 -22.16 -25.46 21.61
CA ASP A 99 -22.34 -24.75 22.88
C ASP A 99 -22.32 -23.22 22.73
N LEU A 100 -21.96 -22.71 21.54
CA LEU A 100 -21.94 -21.28 21.23
C LEU A 100 -23.11 -20.85 20.36
N TRP A 101 -23.38 -21.58 19.26
CA TRP A 101 -24.42 -21.20 18.33
C TRP A 101 -24.95 -22.37 17.50
N ASP A 102 -26.25 -22.33 17.21
CA ASP A 102 -26.88 -23.11 16.16
C ASP A 102 -27.98 -22.24 15.53
N SER A 103 -27.82 -21.87 14.27
CA SER A 103 -28.77 -20.98 13.58
C SER A 103 -30.14 -21.63 13.34
N GLY A 104 -30.23 -22.97 13.46
CA GLY A 104 -31.30 -23.73 12.81
C GLY A 104 -31.25 -23.58 11.28
N LYS A 105 -32.24 -24.15 10.58
CA LYS A 105 -32.34 -23.97 9.13
C LYS A 105 -32.84 -22.56 8.82
N VAL A 106 -32.00 -21.75 8.19
CA VAL A 106 -32.32 -20.40 7.70
C VAL A 106 -32.58 -20.49 6.20
N ARG A 107 -33.67 -19.86 5.72
CA ARG A 107 -33.95 -19.74 4.29
C ARG A 107 -33.20 -18.54 3.73
N SER A 108 -32.24 -18.77 2.84
CA SER A 108 -31.45 -17.75 2.18
C SER A 108 -30.67 -18.34 1.00
N ALA A 109 -30.60 -17.61 -0.11
CA ALA A 109 -29.75 -17.94 -1.24
C ALA A 109 -28.32 -17.37 -1.10
N THR A 110 -28.12 -16.38 -0.22
CA THR A 110 -26.82 -15.75 0.01
C THR A 110 -25.90 -16.66 0.81
N PRO A 111 -24.64 -16.87 0.40
CA PRO A 111 -23.73 -17.80 1.04
C PRO A 111 -22.91 -17.13 2.16
N GLU A 112 -23.59 -16.33 2.98
CA GLU A 112 -23.02 -15.56 4.07
C GLU A 112 -24.04 -15.41 5.20
N THR A 113 -23.53 -15.25 6.42
CA THR A 113 -24.28 -14.82 7.60
C THR A 113 -23.38 -14.08 8.58
N THR A 114 -23.96 -13.43 9.57
CA THR A 114 -23.20 -12.85 10.69
C THR A 114 -23.30 -13.79 11.88
N TYR A 115 -22.20 -13.98 12.63
CA TYR A 115 -22.25 -14.74 13.86
C TYR A 115 -23.28 -14.14 14.84
N ALA A 116 -24.36 -14.89 15.10
CA ALA A 116 -25.46 -14.47 15.98
C ALA A 116 -25.59 -15.39 17.21
N GLY A 117 -24.46 -15.98 17.62
CA GLY A 117 -24.37 -16.88 18.76
C GLY A 117 -24.26 -16.18 20.10
N ARG A 118 -23.87 -16.96 21.11
CA ARG A 118 -23.47 -16.41 22.41
C ARG A 118 -22.31 -15.44 22.23
N ALA A 119 -22.36 -14.30 22.91
CA ALA A 119 -21.29 -13.31 22.87
C ALA A 119 -19.93 -13.94 23.20
N VAL A 120 -18.94 -13.66 22.37
CA VAL A 120 -17.54 -14.05 22.59
C VAL A 120 -16.74 -12.83 23.02
N GLY A 121 -15.78 -13.03 23.94
CA GLY A 121 -14.89 -11.98 24.41
C GLY A 121 -13.51 -12.13 23.80
N SER A 122 -12.51 -11.48 24.38
CA SER A 122 -11.11 -11.59 23.99
C SER A 122 -10.58 -13.03 24.06
N ARG A 123 -9.58 -13.33 23.23
CA ARG A 123 -8.80 -14.59 23.25
C ARG A 123 -9.66 -15.85 23.11
N THR A 124 -10.78 -15.74 22.42
CA THR A 124 -11.77 -16.82 22.30
C THR A 124 -11.66 -17.46 20.93
N ARG A 125 -11.24 -18.72 20.92
CA ARG A 125 -11.25 -19.56 19.71
C ARG A 125 -12.64 -20.17 19.50
N VAL A 126 -13.18 -20.00 18.29
CA VAL A 126 -14.49 -20.51 17.88
C VAL A 126 -14.31 -21.42 16.67
N TYR A 127 -14.81 -22.65 16.79
CA TYR A 127 -14.91 -23.59 15.70
C TYR A 127 -16.32 -23.50 15.12
N TRP A 128 -16.45 -23.35 13.81
CA TRP A 128 -17.76 -23.26 13.16
C TRP A 128 -17.83 -24.08 11.88
N ARG A 129 -19.02 -24.53 11.52
CA ARG A 129 -19.28 -25.32 10.30
C ARG A 129 -20.64 -24.97 9.73
N VAL A 130 -20.84 -25.24 8.45
CA VAL A 130 -22.09 -24.95 7.75
C VAL A 130 -22.60 -26.18 6.98
N MET A 131 -23.92 -26.26 6.84
CA MET A 131 -24.64 -27.21 5.99
C MET A 131 -25.60 -26.43 5.11
N LEU A 132 -25.79 -26.86 3.86
CA LEU A 132 -26.59 -26.18 2.85
C LEU A 132 -27.79 -27.02 2.40
N TRP A 133 -28.83 -26.37 1.89
CA TRP A 133 -29.94 -27.00 1.17
C TRP A 133 -29.97 -26.47 -0.25
N SER A 134 -30.19 -27.36 -1.23
CA SER A 134 -30.50 -26.94 -2.59
C SER A 134 -31.99 -26.61 -2.77
N GLN A 135 -32.36 -26.01 -3.89
CA GLN A 135 -33.77 -25.78 -4.24
C GLN A 135 -34.54 -27.07 -4.57
N HIS A 136 -33.82 -28.14 -4.95
CA HIS A 136 -34.42 -29.43 -5.33
C HIS A 136 -34.45 -30.46 -4.19
N GLY A 137 -33.77 -30.20 -3.08
CA GLY A 137 -33.54 -31.17 -2.01
C GLY A 137 -34.34 -30.92 -0.73
N ALA A 138 -35.08 -31.93 -0.27
CA ALA A 138 -35.67 -31.92 1.08
C ALA A 138 -34.61 -32.14 2.19
N ARG A 139 -33.49 -32.79 1.86
CA ARG A 139 -32.38 -33.10 2.77
C ARG A 139 -31.24 -32.07 2.63
N GLY A 140 -30.60 -31.73 3.74
CA GLY A 140 -29.41 -30.88 3.74
C GLY A 140 -28.17 -31.64 3.25
N SER A 141 -27.12 -30.90 2.87
CA SER A 141 -25.82 -31.42 2.52
C SER A 141 -25.15 -32.14 3.70
N ALA A 142 -23.97 -32.72 3.48
CA ALA A 142 -23.07 -32.99 4.61
C ALA A 142 -22.61 -31.66 5.24
N TRP A 143 -22.21 -31.71 6.51
CA TRP A 143 -21.53 -30.58 7.15
C TRP A 143 -20.18 -30.31 6.47
N SER A 144 -19.78 -29.04 6.40
CA SER A 144 -18.42 -28.64 6.06
C SER A 144 -17.41 -29.21 7.07
N ALA A 145 -16.14 -29.24 6.66
CA ALA A 145 -15.05 -29.24 7.64
C ALA A 145 -15.19 -27.97 8.53
N PRO A 146 -14.92 -28.06 9.84
CA PRO A 146 -14.96 -26.87 10.70
C PRO A 146 -13.88 -25.87 10.30
N ALA A 147 -14.27 -24.62 10.08
CA ALA A 147 -13.38 -23.47 10.05
C ALA A 147 -13.19 -22.90 11.47
N VAL A 148 -12.20 -22.03 11.64
CA VAL A 148 -11.85 -21.45 12.93
C VAL A 148 -11.67 -19.95 12.77
N PHE A 149 -12.21 -19.21 13.73
CA PHE A 149 -11.75 -17.85 14.00
C PHE A 149 -11.36 -17.74 15.47
N GLU A 150 -10.50 -16.80 15.79
CA GLU A 150 -10.07 -16.51 17.15
C GLU A 150 -10.07 -15.01 17.37
N THR A 151 -10.74 -14.56 18.42
CA THR A 151 -10.78 -13.14 18.77
C THR A 151 -9.45 -12.71 19.42
N GLY A 152 -9.07 -11.46 19.16
CA GLY A 152 -7.88 -10.83 19.74
C GLY A 152 -8.16 -10.24 21.12
N LEU A 153 -7.71 -9.01 21.33
CA LEU A 153 -7.93 -8.18 22.50
C LEU A 153 -9.08 -7.20 22.22
N THR A 154 -10.32 -7.66 22.39
CA THR A 154 -11.53 -6.92 21.96
C THR A 154 -11.88 -5.70 22.82
N ARG A 155 -11.09 -5.43 23.87
CA ARG A 155 -11.20 -4.24 24.72
C ARG A 155 -9.81 -3.66 24.97
N GLN A 156 -9.71 -2.34 25.03
CA GLN A 156 -8.45 -1.66 25.36
C GLN A 156 -7.89 -2.12 26.72
N SER A 157 -8.75 -2.38 27.70
CA SER A 157 -8.37 -2.89 29.02
C SER A 157 -7.79 -4.30 29.03
N ASP A 158 -7.88 -5.05 27.92
CA ASP A 158 -7.32 -6.41 27.85
C ASP A 158 -5.79 -6.42 27.70
N TRP A 159 -5.18 -5.33 27.24
CA TRP A 159 -3.73 -5.25 27.02
C TRP A 159 -2.95 -5.49 28.31
N ASN A 160 -3.23 -4.72 29.37
CA ASN A 160 -2.46 -4.71 30.61
C ASN A 160 -0.94 -4.67 30.34
N ALA A 161 -0.54 -3.87 29.36
CA ALA A 161 0.81 -3.69 28.88
C ALA A 161 1.03 -2.19 28.65
N ASP A 162 2.27 -1.74 28.84
CA ASP A 162 2.63 -0.34 28.66
C ASP A 162 3.27 -0.13 27.30
N TRP A 163 3.06 1.05 26.71
CA TRP A 163 3.89 1.51 25.60
C TRP A 163 5.29 1.81 26.12
N ILE A 164 6.31 1.25 25.48
CA ILE A 164 7.70 1.42 25.87
C ILE A 164 8.58 1.86 24.71
N THR A 165 9.67 2.58 25.01
CA THR A 165 10.69 2.98 24.03
C THR A 165 12.08 3.03 24.65
N HIS A 166 13.09 3.24 23.81
CA HIS A 166 14.45 3.56 24.26
C HIS A 166 14.49 5.00 24.80
N PRO A 167 15.14 5.27 25.96
CA PRO A 167 15.16 6.60 26.57
C PRO A 167 15.58 7.75 25.65
N ASP A 168 16.57 7.50 24.78
CA ASP A 168 17.13 8.50 23.85
C ASP A 168 16.22 8.76 22.63
N TRP A 169 15.24 7.89 22.37
CA TRP A 169 14.30 7.99 21.25
C TRP A 169 13.02 8.76 21.57
N ARG A 170 12.92 9.38 22.76
CA ARG A 170 11.87 10.36 23.09
C ARG A 170 12.16 11.70 22.41
N LEU A 171 12.28 11.70 21.08
CA LEU A 171 12.71 12.85 20.28
C LEU A 171 11.76 14.04 20.44
N GLY A 172 10.46 13.78 20.62
CA GLY A 172 9.47 14.81 20.92
C GLY A 172 9.73 15.59 22.22
N GLU A 173 10.51 15.04 23.15
CA GLU A 173 10.89 15.65 24.43
C GLU A 173 12.31 16.27 24.40
N ARG A 174 13.08 16.05 23.33
CA ARG A 174 14.48 16.54 23.22
C ARG A 174 14.53 17.92 22.56
N ALA A 175 15.50 18.73 23.00
CA ALA A 175 15.85 20.00 22.37
C ALA A 175 17.29 19.97 21.84
N VAL A 176 17.52 20.58 20.68
CA VAL A 176 18.86 20.77 20.12
C VAL A 176 19.67 21.69 21.06
N GLN A 177 20.81 21.21 21.55
CA GLN A 177 21.65 21.95 22.49
C GLN A 177 22.73 22.75 21.75
N PRO A 178 22.89 24.06 22.03
CA PRO A 178 23.94 24.86 21.43
C PRO A 178 25.27 24.71 22.17
N VAL A 179 26.37 25.02 21.48
CA VAL A 179 27.64 25.37 22.14
C VAL A 179 27.61 26.85 22.50
N VAL A 180 27.63 27.16 23.80
CA VAL A 180 27.61 28.54 24.30
C VAL A 180 29.03 29.02 24.56
N VAL A 181 29.47 30.03 23.81
CA VAL A 181 30.75 30.71 24.00
C VAL A 181 30.52 31.96 24.83
N SER A 182 31.16 32.02 26.00
CA SER A 182 31.18 33.23 26.83
C SER A 182 32.16 34.25 26.24
N VAL A 183 31.74 35.50 26.16
CA VAL A 183 32.56 36.63 25.69
C VAL A 183 32.59 37.73 26.75
N PRO A 184 33.60 38.61 26.78
CA PRO A 184 33.55 39.81 27.60
C PRO A 184 32.25 40.58 27.32
N ARG A 185 31.59 41.08 28.38
CA ARG A 185 30.36 41.86 28.22
C ARG A 185 30.63 43.06 27.33
N THR A 186 30.04 43.05 26.13
CA THR A 186 30.35 43.98 25.05
C THR A 186 29.07 44.58 24.49
N THR A 187 29.12 45.83 24.08
CA THR A 187 28.08 46.46 23.27
C THR A 187 28.62 46.63 21.86
N ALA A 188 28.01 45.95 20.88
CA ALA A 188 28.42 46.03 19.48
C ALA A 188 27.21 45.89 18.57
N ARG A 189 27.27 46.47 17.36
CA ARG A 189 26.24 46.28 16.32
C ARG A 189 26.51 45.07 15.45
N TYR A 190 27.78 44.79 15.16
CA TYR A 190 28.20 43.68 14.32
C TYR A 190 28.91 42.63 15.17
N LEU A 191 28.55 41.38 14.96
CA LEU A 191 29.24 40.21 15.47
C LEU A 191 29.79 39.43 14.28
N ARG A 192 31.06 39.02 14.33
CA ARG A 192 31.65 38.16 13.31
C ARG A 192 32.15 36.85 13.91
N LEU A 193 31.81 35.75 13.25
CA LEU A 193 32.36 34.42 13.46
C LEU A 193 33.39 34.14 12.36
N ASP A 194 34.63 33.85 12.74
CA ASP A 194 35.73 33.53 11.82
C ASP A 194 36.16 32.07 12.05
N VAL A 195 35.82 31.14 11.16
CA VAL A 195 36.15 29.70 11.29
C VAL A 195 37.43 29.37 10.53
N THR A 196 38.43 28.84 11.24
CA THR A 196 39.75 28.50 10.68
C THR A 196 40.01 26.99 10.59
N ARG A 197 39.23 26.16 11.30
CA ARG A 197 39.22 24.70 11.10
C ARG A 197 37.79 24.16 11.10
N LEU A 198 37.44 23.47 10.03
CA LEU A 198 36.13 22.88 9.77
C LEU A 198 35.89 21.57 10.55
N GLY A 199 34.61 21.21 10.68
CA GLY A 199 34.13 20.04 11.41
C GLY A 199 34.33 18.70 10.72
N LEU A 200 33.66 17.66 11.23
CA LEU A 200 33.64 16.35 10.58
C LEU A 200 32.95 16.43 9.20
N PRO A 201 33.44 15.69 8.19
CA PRO A 201 32.90 15.75 6.83
C PRO A 201 31.71 14.80 6.61
N LEU A 202 30.99 15.03 5.51
CA LEU A 202 29.95 14.13 4.99
C LEU A 202 30.31 13.59 3.61
N ALA A 203 29.84 12.40 3.27
CA ALA A 203 29.97 11.86 1.93
C ALA A 203 28.80 12.33 1.03
N GLU A 204 28.78 13.63 0.70
CA GLU A 204 27.76 14.24 -0.17
C GLU A 204 27.88 13.73 -1.61
N ASP A 205 29.10 13.72 -2.16
CA ASP A 205 29.45 13.18 -3.50
C ASP A 205 30.10 11.79 -3.38
N PHE A 206 29.33 10.83 -2.83
CA PHE A 206 29.85 9.52 -2.46
C PHE A 206 30.61 8.80 -3.60
N PRO A 207 31.82 8.26 -3.31
CA PRO A 207 32.41 8.04 -1.98
C PRO A 207 33.26 9.21 -1.45
N ALA A 208 33.39 10.33 -2.17
CA ALA A 208 34.17 11.46 -1.71
C ALA A 208 33.52 12.14 -0.51
N ARG A 209 34.34 12.63 0.42
CA ARG A 209 33.89 13.38 1.60
C ARG A 209 34.18 14.87 1.43
N THR A 210 33.25 15.70 1.89
CA THR A 210 33.31 17.16 1.82
C THR A 210 33.25 17.76 3.23
N TRP A 211 34.05 18.80 3.46
CA TRP A 211 34.06 19.57 4.70
C TRP A 211 33.29 20.88 4.49
N ARG A 212 32.49 21.27 5.48
CA ARG A 212 31.72 22.51 5.49
C ARG A 212 31.64 23.07 6.91
N VAL A 213 31.32 24.35 7.04
CA VAL A 213 30.69 24.91 8.25
C VAL A 213 29.19 24.80 8.08
N GLN A 214 28.53 24.12 9.00
CA GLN A 214 27.08 24.02 9.06
C GLN A 214 26.59 24.31 10.46
N LEU A 215 25.69 25.29 10.57
CA LEU A 215 25.11 25.74 11.84
C LEU A 215 23.60 25.85 11.68
N GLY A 216 22.87 25.29 12.64
CA GLY A 216 21.41 25.34 12.65
C GLY A 216 20.90 26.75 12.95
N GLU A 217 21.54 27.45 13.89
CA GLU A 217 21.18 28.79 14.34
C GLU A 217 22.38 29.41 15.07
N ILE A 218 22.49 30.73 15.05
CA ILE A 218 23.43 31.55 15.81
C ILE A 218 22.61 32.53 16.64
N ASP A 219 22.63 32.33 17.95
CA ASP A 219 21.94 33.17 18.89
C ASP A 219 22.93 34.04 19.69
N VAL A 220 22.54 35.28 19.95
CA VAL A 220 23.31 36.24 20.75
C VAL A 220 22.49 36.55 22.00
N ARG A 221 23.11 36.42 23.18
CA ARG A 221 22.41 36.45 24.46
C ARG A 221 23.04 37.41 25.45
N ASP A 222 22.19 37.99 26.28
CA ASP A 222 22.59 38.75 27.46
C ASP A 222 22.18 37.98 28.70
N SER A 223 23.13 37.29 29.32
CA SER A 223 22.90 36.46 30.51
C SER A 223 22.47 37.28 31.73
N VAL A 224 22.86 38.56 31.82
CA VAL A 224 22.49 39.46 32.93
C VAL A 224 21.00 39.78 32.91
N THR A 225 20.43 39.95 31.71
CA THR A 225 18.99 40.24 31.54
C THR A 225 18.18 39.00 31.16
N SER A 226 18.83 37.84 31.01
CA SER A 226 18.24 36.62 30.45
C SER A 226 17.63 36.80 29.05
N THR A 227 18.09 37.80 28.29
CA THR A 227 17.58 38.07 26.95
C THR A 227 18.24 37.14 25.93
N THR A 228 17.44 36.45 25.12
CA THR A 228 17.89 35.61 24.00
C THR A 228 17.37 36.15 22.67
N GLY A 229 17.86 35.61 21.55
CA GLY A 229 17.41 35.98 20.21
C GLY A 229 17.86 37.37 19.78
N LEU A 230 18.96 37.91 20.34
CA LEU A 230 19.41 39.26 19.97
C LEU A 230 19.85 39.33 18.49
N ALA A 231 20.22 38.21 17.89
CA ALA A 231 20.51 38.09 16.47
C ALA A 231 19.26 37.87 15.60
N LYS A 232 18.08 37.60 16.17
CA LYS A 232 16.90 37.20 15.40
C LYS A 232 16.55 38.21 14.30
N GLY A 233 16.51 37.73 13.05
CA GLY A 233 16.24 38.51 11.86
C GLY A 233 17.34 39.52 11.50
N ALA A 234 18.56 39.34 11.99
CA ALA A 234 19.75 40.07 11.56
C ALA A 234 20.04 39.84 10.08
N ALA A 235 20.69 40.81 9.43
CA ALA A 235 21.26 40.57 8.11
C ALA A 235 22.57 39.80 8.30
N VAL A 236 22.78 38.75 7.50
CA VAL A 236 23.99 37.91 7.57
C VAL A 236 24.76 38.02 6.27
N THR A 237 26.01 38.46 6.37
CA THR A 237 26.98 38.45 5.26
C THR A 237 27.98 37.33 5.51
N ALA A 238 28.04 36.35 4.62
CA ALA A 238 29.00 35.25 4.67
C ALA A 238 30.09 35.39 3.60
N SER A 239 31.34 34.97 3.87
CA SER A 239 32.41 34.96 2.86
C SER A 239 32.12 33.96 1.74
N GLU A 240 31.41 32.89 2.07
CA GLU A 240 30.94 31.86 1.15
C GLU A 240 29.64 31.23 1.67
N SER A 241 28.86 30.60 0.79
CA SER A 241 27.59 29.95 1.14
C SER A 241 27.25 28.87 0.11
N ASN A 242 26.62 27.79 0.56
CA ASN A 242 25.97 26.79 -0.30
C ASN A 242 24.46 26.88 -0.10
N THR A 243 23.79 27.65 -0.96
CA THR A 243 22.35 27.84 -0.85
C THR A 243 21.58 26.68 -1.48
N VAL A 244 20.91 25.88 -0.66
CA VAL A 244 20.14 24.71 -1.12
C VAL A 244 18.67 24.93 -0.81
N ARG A 245 17.84 25.13 -1.85
CA ARG A 245 16.35 25.11 -1.83
C ARG A 245 15.67 25.89 -0.69
N LYS A 246 16.24 27.01 -0.22
CA LYS A 246 15.76 27.78 0.96
C LYS A 246 15.78 26.98 2.28
N THR A 247 16.57 25.91 2.33
CA THR A 247 16.82 25.09 3.52
C THR A 247 18.14 25.47 4.16
N TRP A 248 19.17 25.72 3.35
CA TRP A 248 20.45 26.26 3.81
C TRP A 248 20.67 27.64 3.18
N GLU A 249 20.74 28.70 3.97
CA GLU A 249 21.10 30.05 3.53
C GLU A 249 21.55 30.93 4.71
N PRO A 250 22.36 31.99 4.50
CA PRO A 250 22.89 32.79 5.59
C PRO A 250 21.82 33.40 6.50
N ALA A 251 20.67 33.80 5.95
CA ALA A 251 19.58 34.40 6.73
C ALA A 251 18.94 33.41 7.73
N LEU A 252 19.02 32.10 7.47
CA LEU A 252 18.50 31.06 8.37
C LEU A 252 19.41 30.77 9.55
N ALA A 253 20.65 31.28 9.57
CA ALA A 253 21.50 31.20 10.76
C ALA A 253 21.03 32.11 11.90
N VAL A 254 20.00 32.93 11.70
CA VAL A 254 19.51 33.90 12.67
C VAL A 254 17.98 34.04 12.62
N ASP A 255 17.26 33.00 12.22
CA ASP A 255 15.80 33.06 12.09
C ASP A 255 15.08 32.94 13.45
N GLY A 256 15.83 32.60 14.50
CA GLY A 256 15.36 32.39 15.87
C GLY A 256 14.78 31.00 16.10
N LEU A 257 15.03 30.04 15.21
CA LEU A 257 14.54 28.67 15.29
C LEU A 257 15.74 27.69 15.33
N PRO A 258 15.90 26.89 16.39
CA PRO A 258 16.94 25.85 16.46
C PRO A 258 16.49 24.61 15.67
N ASN A 259 16.16 24.78 14.38
CA ASN A 259 15.18 23.97 13.63
C ASN A 259 15.73 22.89 12.70
N SER A 260 17.03 22.63 12.68
CA SER A 260 17.61 21.63 11.77
C SER A 260 17.04 20.21 11.95
N ALA A 261 16.30 19.91 13.01
CA ALA A 261 15.76 18.56 13.27
C ALA A 261 14.43 18.23 12.55
N LEU A 262 13.55 19.22 12.28
CA LEU A 262 12.12 18.94 12.06
C LEU A 262 11.40 19.91 11.11
N GLN A 263 12.08 20.78 10.34
CA GLN A 263 11.42 21.79 9.49
C GLN A 263 12.04 21.92 8.09
N THR A 264 11.42 22.77 7.24
CA THR A 264 11.87 23.09 5.86
C THR A 264 13.14 23.95 5.80
N ALA A 265 13.47 24.65 6.89
CA ALA A 265 14.67 25.47 7.07
C ALA A 265 15.64 24.74 8.01
N ALA A 266 16.93 24.71 7.66
CA ALA A 266 17.96 23.97 8.38
C ALA A 266 19.08 24.85 8.97
N GLY A 267 19.43 25.98 8.35
CA GLY A 267 20.40 26.94 8.89
C GLY A 267 21.38 27.48 7.85
N TYR A 268 22.63 27.74 8.23
CA TYR A 268 23.71 28.14 7.30
C TYR A 268 24.61 26.97 6.92
N SER A 269 25.02 26.94 5.65
CA SER A 269 26.05 26.03 5.13
C SER A 269 27.07 26.81 4.29
N SER A 270 28.35 26.58 4.52
CA SER A 270 29.44 27.10 3.68
C SER A 270 29.54 26.34 2.35
N ALA A 271 30.39 26.81 1.43
CA ALA A 271 30.82 26.03 0.27
C ALA A 271 31.60 24.77 0.69
N ALA A 272 31.78 23.82 -0.23
CA ALA A 272 32.48 22.56 0.04
C ALA A 272 33.99 22.77 0.03
N HIS A 273 34.67 22.16 1.00
CA HIS A 273 36.12 22.10 1.10
C HIS A 273 36.61 20.66 0.97
N SER A 274 37.82 20.48 0.44
CA SER A 274 38.47 19.17 0.28
C SER A 274 39.23 18.71 1.53
N GLY A 275 39.31 19.55 2.56
CA GLY A 275 39.96 19.24 3.83
C GLY A 275 39.46 20.17 4.94
N PRO A 276 39.87 19.90 6.20
CA PRO A 276 39.38 20.64 7.36
C PRO A 276 40.08 21.98 7.60
N ASP A 277 41.22 22.26 6.95
CA ASP A 277 42.00 23.47 7.20
C ASP A 277 41.47 24.65 6.36
N ALA A 278 41.09 25.73 7.04
CA ALA A 278 40.62 26.98 6.44
C ALA A 278 41.38 28.19 7.02
N ALA A 279 42.57 28.00 7.60
CA ALA A 279 43.29 29.08 8.29
C ALA A 279 43.71 30.23 7.36
N ASP A 280 44.11 29.92 6.12
CA ASP A 280 44.53 30.91 5.13
C ASP A 280 43.37 31.72 4.54
N THR A 281 42.16 31.15 4.54
CA THR A 281 40.94 31.82 4.05
C THR A 281 39.76 31.39 4.94
N PRO A 282 39.60 32.03 6.12
CA PRO A 282 38.58 31.63 7.08
C PRO A 282 37.16 31.76 6.52
N VAL A 283 36.28 30.87 6.95
CA VAL A 283 34.84 30.99 6.66
C VAL A 283 34.26 32.00 7.64
N THR A 284 33.83 33.16 7.14
CA THR A 284 33.38 34.27 7.99
C THR A 284 31.88 34.48 7.88
N LEU A 285 31.18 34.63 9.00
CA LEU A 285 29.79 35.10 9.05
C LEU A 285 29.73 36.39 9.87
N THR A 286 29.27 37.47 9.25
CA THR A 286 29.07 38.77 9.91
C THR A 286 27.58 39.06 10.05
N LEU A 287 27.12 39.19 11.30
CA LEU A 287 25.74 39.45 11.67
C LEU A 287 25.58 40.95 11.95
N ASP A 288 24.72 41.64 11.20
CA ASP A 288 24.25 42.99 11.54
C ASP A 288 23.04 42.89 12.48
N LEU A 289 23.26 43.13 13.77
CA LEU A 289 22.23 43.12 14.80
C LEU A 289 21.23 44.30 14.66
N LYS A 290 21.33 45.08 13.58
CA LYS A 290 20.57 46.29 13.20
C LYS A 290 20.88 47.51 14.06
N THR A 291 21.09 47.29 15.35
CA THR A 291 21.44 48.29 16.37
C THR A 291 22.55 47.74 17.24
N ALA A 292 23.28 48.61 17.94
CA ALA A 292 24.24 48.15 18.95
C ALA A 292 23.50 47.43 20.08
N LYS A 293 23.90 46.21 20.40
CA LYS A 293 23.29 45.38 21.46
C LYS A 293 24.36 45.00 22.47
N THR A 294 23.98 44.96 23.74
CA THR A 294 24.83 44.44 24.82
C THR A 294 24.63 42.94 24.95
N PHE A 295 25.70 42.17 24.98
CA PHE A 295 25.68 40.72 25.13
C PHE A 295 26.96 40.22 25.80
N ASP A 296 26.92 39.00 26.32
CA ASP A 296 28.04 38.30 26.95
C ASP A 296 28.12 36.82 26.56
N GLN A 297 27.21 36.36 25.69
CA GLN A 297 27.18 34.98 25.19
C GLN A 297 26.81 34.93 23.71
N VAL A 298 27.46 34.02 22.98
CA VAL A 298 27.10 33.63 21.62
C VAL A 298 26.87 32.11 21.62
N ALA A 299 25.69 31.68 21.21
CA ALA A 299 25.27 30.29 21.18
C ALA A 299 25.19 29.80 19.74
N LEU A 300 25.99 28.78 19.41
CA LEU A 300 26.05 28.16 18.09
C LEU A 300 25.29 26.83 18.14
N TYR A 301 24.18 26.73 17.43
CA TYR A 301 23.40 25.50 17.35
C TYR A 301 23.95 24.57 16.25
N PRO A 302 24.15 23.28 16.55
CA PRO A 302 24.52 22.31 15.54
C PRO A 302 23.37 21.99 14.58
N ARG A 303 23.70 21.31 13.48
CA ARG A 303 22.70 20.60 12.70
C ARG A 303 22.23 19.34 13.45
N ALA A 304 20.98 18.94 13.22
CA ALA A 304 20.30 17.89 13.98
C ALA A 304 19.62 16.82 13.10
N ASP A 305 19.72 16.94 11.78
CA ASP A 305 19.06 16.07 10.79
C ASP A 305 19.88 14.86 10.34
N VAL A 306 21.20 14.91 10.46
CA VAL A 306 22.10 13.86 9.95
C VAL A 306 23.25 13.62 10.91
N LEU A 307 23.77 12.40 10.88
CA LEU A 307 24.96 11.99 11.60
C LEU A 307 26.02 11.51 10.62
N THR A 308 27.27 11.62 11.04
CA THR A 308 28.36 10.84 10.45
C THR A 308 28.17 9.35 10.74
N ASP A 309 28.88 8.48 10.00
CA ASP A 309 28.75 7.01 10.10
C ASP A 309 29.03 6.46 11.51
N ASP A 310 29.79 7.18 12.34
CA ASP A 310 30.04 6.84 13.73
C ASP A 310 29.16 7.60 14.73
N GLY A 311 28.07 8.21 14.25
CA GLY A 311 27.01 8.78 15.08
C GLY A 311 27.29 10.18 15.64
N ARG A 312 28.22 10.94 15.03
CA ARG A 312 28.59 12.30 15.50
C ARG A 312 28.06 13.40 14.58
N VAL A 313 27.89 14.60 15.13
CA VAL A 313 27.44 15.80 14.39
C VAL A 313 28.49 16.24 13.35
N PRO A 314 28.16 16.27 12.04
CA PRO A 314 29.04 16.80 11.01
C PRO A 314 28.96 18.33 10.90
N GLY A 315 29.98 18.92 10.26
CA GLY A 315 29.97 20.33 9.84
C GLY A 315 30.10 21.39 10.96
N PHE A 316 30.09 21.00 12.24
CA PHE A 316 30.27 21.96 13.34
C PHE A 316 31.74 22.42 13.46
N PRO A 317 32.04 23.73 13.56
CA PRO A 317 33.40 24.25 13.51
C PRO A 317 34.28 23.79 14.69
N VAL A 318 35.58 23.55 14.43
CA VAL A 318 36.57 23.06 15.42
C VAL A 318 37.40 24.20 16.00
N ASP A 319 37.98 25.04 15.13
CA ASP A 319 38.76 26.21 15.52
C ASP A 319 38.08 27.45 14.93
N TYR A 320 37.74 28.43 15.78
CA TYR A 320 37.04 29.64 15.36
C TYR A 320 37.20 30.80 16.35
N ALA A 321 37.01 32.03 15.87
CA ALA A 321 37.08 33.25 16.65
C ALA A 321 35.75 34.02 16.59
N LEU A 322 35.46 34.77 17.65
CA LEU A 322 34.36 35.74 17.70
C LEU A 322 34.93 37.14 17.84
N ALA A 323 34.41 38.10 17.07
CA ALA A 323 34.83 39.50 17.14
C ALA A 323 33.64 40.46 17.02
N GLY A 324 33.70 41.61 17.68
CA GLY A 324 32.66 42.65 17.67
C GLY A 324 33.10 43.94 16.97
N ALA A 325 32.16 44.65 16.34
CA ALA A 325 32.41 45.97 15.74
C ALA A 325 31.15 46.86 15.77
N ASP A 326 31.37 48.18 15.66
CA ASP A 326 30.27 49.15 15.50
C ASP A 326 29.93 49.45 14.03
N GLN A 327 30.85 49.12 13.11
CA GLN A 327 30.71 49.32 11.67
C GLN A 327 30.96 48.01 10.91
N ALA A 328 30.27 47.81 9.79
CA ALA A 328 30.35 46.57 9.00
C ALA A 328 31.77 46.27 8.48
N SER A 329 32.55 47.32 8.19
CA SER A 329 33.93 47.23 7.68
C SER A 329 34.98 47.05 8.78
N GLY A 330 34.58 47.03 10.05
CA GLY A 330 35.49 47.03 11.20
C GLY A 330 36.02 48.43 11.60
N PRO A 331 37.03 48.49 12.47
CA PRO A 331 37.84 47.36 12.96
C PRO A 331 37.03 46.40 13.85
N PHE A 332 37.24 45.10 13.67
CA PHE A 332 36.66 44.05 14.52
C PHE A 332 37.59 43.77 15.71
N THR A 333 37.06 43.92 16.92
CA THR A 333 37.77 43.66 18.17
C THR A 333 37.56 42.19 18.57
N PRO A 334 38.63 41.40 18.78
CA PRO A 334 38.51 40.02 19.23
C PRO A 334 37.78 39.92 20.57
N LEU A 335 36.82 38.99 20.66
CA LEU A 335 36.02 38.72 21.86
C LEU A 335 36.34 37.36 22.47
N ALA A 336 36.53 36.34 21.64
CA ALA A 336 36.91 34.99 22.07
C ALA A 336 37.64 34.23 20.95
N GLN A 337 38.50 33.30 21.35
CA GLN A 337 39.14 32.32 20.47
C GLN A 337 38.82 30.92 21.01
N VAL A 338 38.24 30.07 20.19
CA VAL A 338 37.96 28.66 20.49
C VAL A 338 38.91 27.79 19.67
N THR A 339 39.49 26.78 20.32
CA THR A 339 40.37 25.80 19.67
C THR A 339 40.03 24.40 20.14
N GLY A 340 40.07 23.42 19.23
CA GLY A 340 39.82 22.02 19.54
C GLY A 340 38.39 21.72 19.98
N GLN A 341 37.39 22.49 19.51
CA GLN A 341 35.99 22.23 19.81
C GLN A 341 35.61 20.83 19.33
N ARG A 342 35.08 20.02 20.25
CA ARG A 342 34.56 18.69 19.92
C ARG A 342 33.20 18.82 19.24
N PRO A 343 32.82 17.88 18.35
CA PRO A 343 31.45 17.81 17.84
C PRO A 343 30.44 17.85 19.00
N PRO A 344 29.39 18.68 18.92
CA PRO A 344 28.34 18.73 19.93
C PRO A 344 27.61 17.39 20.08
N GLU A 345 26.82 17.26 21.16
CA GLU A 345 25.95 16.10 21.34
C GLU A 345 24.88 16.06 20.23
N PRO A 346 24.68 14.89 19.58
CA PRO A 346 23.69 14.77 18.52
C PRO A 346 22.26 14.76 19.06
N TYR A 347 21.36 15.40 18.31
CA TYR A 347 19.91 15.32 18.56
C TYR A 347 19.35 13.93 18.25
N LEU A 348 19.74 13.37 17.10
CA LEU A 348 19.38 12.01 16.72
C LEU A 348 20.26 11.00 17.49
N PRO A 349 19.69 9.92 18.06
CA PRO A 349 20.44 8.80 18.56
C PRO A 349 21.29 8.15 17.47
N SER A 350 22.40 7.51 17.86
CA SER A 350 23.33 6.91 16.88
C SER A 350 22.76 5.70 16.13
N GLY A 351 21.63 5.13 16.55
CA GLY A 351 20.90 4.11 15.81
C GLY A 351 19.53 3.85 16.38
N LEU A 352 18.79 2.93 15.76
CA LEU A 352 17.41 2.61 16.08
C LEU A 352 17.28 1.69 17.30
N PRO A 353 16.15 1.72 18.04
CA PRO A 353 15.95 0.90 19.23
C PRO A 353 15.95 -0.61 18.95
N LEU A 354 16.67 -1.35 19.80
CA LEU A 354 16.43 -2.77 20.06
C LEU A 354 15.83 -2.91 21.46
N LEU A 355 14.77 -3.68 21.60
CA LEU A 355 14.12 -3.98 22.88
C LEU A 355 14.07 -5.50 23.07
N ALA A 356 14.38 -5.97 24.27
CA ALA A 356 14.35 -7.38 24.60
C ALA A 356 13.80 -7.63 26.00
N ASP A 357 13.08 -8.74 26.15
CA ASP A 357 12.65 -9.26 27.44
C ASP A 357 12.99 -10.73 27.59
N ASP A 358 13.52 -11.08 28.77
CA ASP A 358 13.93 -12.42 29.15
C ASP A 358 12.96 -13.00 30.17
N PHE A 359 12.39 -14.17 29.87
CA PHE A 359 11.44 -14.84 30.75
C PHE A 359 11.65 -16.35 30.77
N THR A 360 11.13 -16.99 31.82
CA THR A 360 11.24 -18.44 31.99
C THR A 360 9.86 -19.08 32.02
N LEU A 361 9.72 -20.21 31.32
CA LEU A 361 8.52 -21.04 31.33
C LEU A 361 8.77 -22.32 32.14
N PRO A 362 8.02 -22.59 33.22
CA PRO A 362 8.29 -23.69 34.14
C PRO A 362 7.84 -25.06 33.60
N ARG A 363 7.05 -25.08 32.53
CA ARG A 363 6.42 -26.26 31.94
C ARG A 363 6.44 -26.17 30.41
N ALA A 364 6.02 -27.24 29.75
CA ALA A 364 5.83 -27.25 28.30
C ALA A 364 4.67 -26.32 27.91
N VAL A 365 4.78 -25.70 26.74
CA VAL A 365 3.75 -24.82 26.17
C VAL A 365 2.67 -25.68 25.50
N ARG A 366 1.40 -25.35 25.76
CA ARG A 366 0.24 -25.92 25.06
C ARG A 366 -0.20 -25.04 23.89
N SER A 367 -0.22 -23.72 24.10
CA SER A 367 -0.53 -22.72 23.09
C SER A 367 0.00 -21.36 23.51
N ALA A 368 0.42 -20.52 22.58
CA ALA A 368 0.86 -19.16 22.88
C ALA A 368 0.47 -18.14 21.79
N ARG A 369 0.04 -16.94 22.22
CA ARG A 369 -0.33 -15.84 21.33
C ARG A 369 0.47 -14.59 21.67
N LEU A 370 1.12 -14.01 20.66
CA LEU A 370 1.73 -12.69 20.76
C LEU A 370 0.79 -11.66 20.11
N TYR A 371 0.35 -10.68 20.88
CA TYR A 371 -0.33 -9.46 20.44
C TYR A 371 0.68 -8.33 20.45
N ILE A 372 0.91 -7.68 19.31
CA ILE A 372 2.00 -6.71 19.18
C ILE A 372 1.65 -5.57 18.23
N ALA A 373 2.03 -4.36 18.61
CA ALA A 373 2.09 -3.19 17.74
C ALA A 373 3.35 -2.37 18.07
N GLY A 374 4.09 -1.98 17.05
CA GLY A 374 5.24 -1.09 17.18
C GLY A 374 5.09 0.10 16.26
N LEU A 375 4.84 1.29 16.82
CA LEU A 375 4.65 2.49 16.01
C LEU A 375 5.96 2.89 15.33
N GLY A 376 5.82 3.23 14.06
CA GLY A 376 6.88 3.26 13.09
C GLY A 376 6.79 1.99 12.25
N ILE A 377 7.75 1.08 12.40
CA ILE A 377 7.68 -0.31 11.94
C ILE A 377 8.35 -1.19 13.00
N TYR A 378 7.85 -2.40 13.26
CA TYR A 378 8.56 -3.38 14.09
C TYR A 378 9.05 -4.60 13.31
N ASP A 379 10.16 -5.17 13.76
CA ASP A 379 10.66 -6.49 13.38
C ASP A 379 10.87 -7.30 14.66
N ALA A 380 10.08 -8.35 14.85
CA ALA A 380 10.00 -9.08 16.10
C ALA A 380 10.42 -10.55 15.95
N THR A 381 11.18 -11.02 16.92
CA THR A 381 11.64 -12.41 17.02
C THR A 381 11.33 -12.97 18.40
N ILE A 382 11.20 -14.30 18.46
CA ILE A 382 11.22 -15.05 19.72
C ILE A 382 12.31 -16.11 19.59
N ASN A 383 13.24 -16.12 20.54
CA ASN A 383 14.38 -17.03 20.55
C ASN A 383 15.21 -17.02 19.24
N GLY A 384 15.39 -15.84 18.64
CA GLY A 384 16.11 -15.67 17.37
C GLY A 384 15.30 -15.99 16.10
N GLU A 385 14.02 -16.37 16.21
CA GLU A 385 13.17 -16.71 15.06
C GLU A 385 12.06 -15.67 14.82
N PRO A 386 11.83 -15.17 13.58
CA PRO A 386 10.81 -14.16 13.27
C PRO A 386 9.40 -14.58 13.66
N VAL A 387 8.65 -13.78 14.41
CA VAL A 387 7.32 -14.17 14.96
C VAL A 387 6.28 -14.53 13.89
N GLY A 388 6.49 -14.07 12.66
CA GLY A 388 5.71 -14.42 11.47
C GLY A 388 6.46 -14.01 10.19
N ASP A 389 5.75 -14.02 9.06
CA ASP A 389 6.26 -13.63 7.74
C ASP A 389 5.73 -12.27 7.24
N ALA A 390 4.88 -11.62 8.05
CA ALA A 390 4.41 -10.26 7.81
C ALA A 390 5.56 -9.26 7.98
N VAL A 391 5.64 -8.29 7.09
CA VAL A 391 6.66 -7.23 7.09
C VAL A 391 6.00 -5.86 7.02
N LEU A 392 6.76 -4.81 7.35
CA LEU A 392 6.28 -3.43 7.37
C LEU A 392 5.02 -3.24 8.24
N GLU A 393 5.00 -3.91 9.40
CA GLU A 393 3.92 -3.81 10.39
C GLU A 393 4.21 -2.71 11.42
N PRO A 394 3.18 -2.00 11.92
CA PRO A 394 1.76 -2.12 11.61
C PRO A 394 1.37 -1.48 10.28
N ALA A 395 0.15 -1.78 9.80
CA ALA A 395 -0.44 -1.09 8.65
C ALA A 395 -0.49 0.43 8.86
N ASN A 396 -0.35 1.19 7.77
CA ASN A 396 -0.56 2.63 7.77
C ASN A 396 -2.03 2.95 8.11
N THR A 397 -2.25 3.66 9.21
CA THR A 397 -3.54 4.18 9.68
C THR A 397 -3.35 5.62 10.17
N ASP A 398 -4.44 6.35 10.42
CA ASP A 398 -4.30 7.59 11.21
C ASP A 398 -3.90 7.20 12.64
N TYR A 399 -2.61 7.23 12.94
CA TYR A 399 -2.07 6.77 14.21
C TYR A 399 -2.59 7.56 15.42
N ALA A 400 -3.12 8.78 15.22
CA ALA A 400 -3.74 9.54 16.30
C ALA A 400 -5.12 8.99 16.68
N GLU A 401 -5.83 8.37 15.73
CA GLU A 401 -7.15 7.77 15.92
C GLU A 401 -7.07 6.26 16.17
N ARG A 402 -6.14 5.55 15.50
CA ARG A 402 -6.06 4.10 15.51
C ARG A 402 -4.66 3.56 15.20
N VAL A 403 -4.26 2.51 15.92
CA VAL A 403 -3.11 1.67 15.58
C VAL A 403 -3.55 0.23 15.43
N GLN A 404 -3.25 -0.39 14.28
CA GLN A 404 -3.52 -1.81 14.10
C GLN A 404 -2.46 -2.68 14.78
N TYR A 405 -2.88 -3.64 15.61
CA TYR A 405 -2.00 -4.66 16.19
C TYR A 405 -2.15 -5.98 15.45
N ALA A 406 -1.07 -6.76 15.40
CA ALA A 406 -1.08 -8.10 14.83
C ALA A 406 -1.13 -9.16 15.94
N THR A 407 -1.72 -10.32 15.60
CA THR A 407 -1.72 -11.50 16.46
C THR A 407 -0.97 -12.64 15.78
N TYR A 408 -0.01 -13.23 16.48
CA TYR A 408 0.77 -14.37 16.00
C TYR A 408 0.56 -15.61 16.88
N ASP A 409 0.42 -16.77 16.25
CA ASP A 409 0.55 -18.06 16.93
C ASP A 409 2.05 -18.38 17.06
N VAL A 410 2.58 -18.22 18.27
CA VAL A 410 4.01 -18.41 18.58
C VAL A 410 4.25 -19.66 19.42
N THR A 411 3.29 -20.59 19.43
CA THR A 411 3.32 -21.82 20.24
C THR A 411 4.62 -22.59 20.06
N ASP A 412 5.02 -22.81 18.81
CA ASP A 412 6.18 -23.63 18.46
C ASP A 412 7.52 -22.87 18.54
N ARG A 413 7.48 -21.58 18.90
CA ARG A 413 8.68 -20.73 19.07
C ARG A 413 9.17 -20.65 20.50
N LEU A 414 8.36 -21.15 21.43
CA LEU A 414 8.66 -21.15 22.86
C LEU A 414 9.13 -22.52 23.32
N ARG A 415 9.88 -22.53 24.42
CA ARG A 415 10.40 -23.74 25.05
C ARG A 415 10.27 -23.68 26.57
N THR A 416 10.31 -24.83 27.23
CA THR A 416 10.50 -24.87 28.69
C THR A 416 11.87 -24.30 29.04
N GLY A 417 11.95 -23.56 30.15
CA GLY A 417 13.16 -22.84 30.55
C GLY A 417 13.20 -21.43 29.96
N ALA A 418 14.40 -20.95 29.65
CA ALA A 418 14.64 -19.57 29.24
C ALA A 418 14.18 -19.29 27.80
N ASN A 419 13.50 -18.16 27.63
CA ASN A 419 13.01 -17.60 26.37
C ASN A 419 13.29 -16.09 26.33
N THR A 420 13.40 -15.56 25.12
CA THR A 420 13.60 -14.12 24.88
C THR A 420 12.65 -13.67 23.78
N ILE A 421 11.98 -12.53 23.99
CA ILE A 421 11.35 -11.75 22.90
C ILE A 421 12.34 -10.65 22.52
N GLY A 422 12.63 -10.50 21.24
CA GLY A 422 13.40 -9.38 20.69
C GLY A 422 12.55 -8.57 19.73
N VAL A 423 12.65 -7.25 19.78
CA VAL A 423 11.95 -6.33 18.87
C VAL A 423 12.89 -5.20 18.45
N ALA A 424 13.12 -5.07 17.15
CA ALA A 424 13.75 -3.90 16.56
C ALA A 424 12.66 -2.93 16.07
N LEU A 425 12.85 -1.62 16.33
CA LEU A 425 11.90 -0.58 15.90
C LEU A 425 12.50 0.34 14.85
N GLY A 426 11.75 0.62 13.81
CA GLY A 426 12.05 1.62 12.79
C GLY A 426 11.11 2.81 12.82
N ASN A 427 11.48 3.85 12.08
CA ASN A 427 10.75 5.11 12.03
C ASN A 427 9.41 5.03 11.28
N GLY A 428 9.37 4.24 10.19
CA GLY A 428 8.17 4.10 9.35
C GLY A 428 7.59 5.44 8.90
N MET A 429 6.28 5.44 8.65
CA MET A 429 5.53 6.65 8.33
C MET A 429 5.21 7.51 9.56
N SER A 430 5.27 6.96 10.78
CA SER A 430 4.93 7.70 12.00
C SER A 430 6.01 8.71 12.41
N ASN A 431 7.26 8.51 11.99
CA ASN A 431 8.38 9.41 12.31
C ASN A 431 9.25 9.67 11.09
N VAL A 432 8.80 10.51 10.16
CA VAL A 432 9.59 10.86 8.98
C VAL A 432 10.54 12.00 9.30
N VAL A 433 11.78 11.65 9.67
CA VAL A 433 12.85 12.60 10.02
C VAL A 433 13.21 13.50 8.83
N SER A 434 13.41 14.78 9.13
CA SER A 434 13.70 15.82 8.13
C SER A 434 15.18 15.79 7.70
N THR A 435 15.59 14.93 6.77
CA THR A 435 16.99 14.77 6.32
C THR A 435 17.33 15.64 5.10
N ALA A 436 17.97 16.80 5.26
CA ALA A 436 18.14 17.78 4.16
C ALA A 436 18.91 17.27 2.92
N ASP A 437 19.68 16.20 3.08
CA ASP A 437 20.50 15.53 2.08
C ASP A 437 19.83 14.29 1.46
N ARG A 438 18.60 13.95 1.87
CA ARG A 438 17.79 12.89 1.24
C ARG A 438 16.38 13.33 0.91
N TYR A 439 15.81 12.65 -0.06
CA TYR A 439 14.45 12.84 -0.50
C TYR A 439 13.44 12.47 0.59
N ARG A 440 12.39 13.28 0.69
CA ARG A 440 11.18 13.01 1.46
C ARG A 440 9.99 13.75 0.83
N LYS A 441 8.84 13.08 0.69
CA LYS A 441 7.59 13.73 0.25
C LYS A 441 7.04 14.58 1.39
N LEU A 442 6.94 13.97 2.57
CA LEU A 442 6.44 14.55 3.81
C LEU A 442 7.51 14.41 4.90
N TYR A 443 7.38 15.18 5.97
CA TYR A 443 8.20 15.03 7.17
C TYR A 443 7.38 15.40 8.39
N GLY A 444 7.76 14.86 9.54
CA GLY A 444 7.07 15.11 10.79
C GLY A 444 7.21 13.94 11.75
N ASN A 445 6.92 14.24 13.02
CA ASN A 445 6.89 13.27 14.09
C ASN A 445 5.44 13.15 14.59
N LEU A 446 4.72 12.14 14.09
CA LEU A 446 3.41 11.75 14.61
C LEU A 446 3.57 10.92 15.89
N SER A 447 4.58 10.05 15.91
CA SER A 447 5.00 9.34 17.11
C SER A 447 6.45 8.88 16.97
N ASP A 448 7.22 9.08 18.04
CA ASP A 448 8.50 8.40 18.25
C ASP A 448 8.33 6.87 18.17
N PRO A 449 9.35 6.11 17.72
CA PRO A 449 9.32 4.65 17.71
C PRO A 449 9.02 4.10 19.11
N LYS A 450 7.96 3.31 19.23
CA LYS A 450 7.51 2.75 20.52
C LYS A 450 6.79 1.41 20.33
N LEU A 451 6.81 0.57 21.34
CA LEU A 451 6.29 -0.80 21.33
C LEU A 451 5.21 -0.98 22.38
N ILE A 452 4.12 -1.66 22.04
CA ILE A 452 3.26 -2.34 22.99
C ILE A 452 3.16 -3.82 22.61
N ALA A 453 3.36 -4.71 23.59
CA ALA A 453 3.36 -6.14 23.35
C ALA A 453 2.76 -6.91 24.53
N ARG A 454 2.05 -8.00 24.22
CA ARG A 454 1.53 -8.96 25.18
C ARG A 454 1.66 -10.37 24.63
N LEU A 455 2.34 -11.24 25.36
CA LEU A 455 2.42 -12.67 25.10
C LEU A 455 1.59 -13.42 26.16
N ASP A 456 0.57 -14.15 25.72
CA ASP A 456 -0.21 -15.07 26.55
C ASP A 456 0.19 -16.52 26.25
N VAL A 457 0.74 -17.23 27.25
CA VAL A 457 1.22 -18.61 27.14
C VAL A 457 0.36 -19.50 28.03
N THR A 458 -0.34 -20.43 27.42
CA THR A 458 -1.02 -21.51 28.14
C THR A 458 -0.09 -22.71 28.26
N LEU A 459 0.18 -23.15 29.48
CA LEU A 459 1.07 -24.28 29.78
C LEU A 459 0.33 -25.62 29.73
N ALA A 460 1.09 -26.71 29.70
CA ALA A 460 0.57 -28.07 29.62
C ALA A 460 -0.37 -28.45 30.80
N ASP A 461 -0.19 -27.84 31.98
CA ASP A 461 -1.06 -28.03 33.15
C ASP A 461 -2.32 -27.16 33.12
N GLY A 462 -2.49 -26.33 32.09
CA GLY A 462 -3.63 -25.42 31.91
C GLY A 462 -3.47 -24.06 32.56
N SER A 463 -2.40 -23.81 33.32
CA SER A 463 -2.09 -22.47 33.83
C SER A 463 -1.69 -21.50 32.70
N VAL A 464 -1.89 -20.20 32.91
CA VAL A 464 -1.54 -19.15 31.94
C VAL A 464 -0.42 -18.28 32.51
N ARG A 465 0.64 -18.11 31.72
CA ARG A 465 1.71 -17.13 31.96
C ARG A 465 1.56 -16.00 30.96
N THR A 466 1.52 -14.77 31.46
CA THR A 466 1.51 -13.56 30.64
C THR A 466 2.84 -12.84 30.77
N VAL A 467 3.34 -12.32 29.65
CA VAL A 467 4.49 -11.42 29.54
C VAL A 467 4.03 -10.18 28.79
N THR A 468 4.32 -8.98 29.32
CA THR A 468 3.83 -7.71 28.78
C THR A 468 4.97 -6.72 28.65
N SER A 469 4.87 -5.79 27.70
CA SER A 469 5.79 -4.66 27.61
C SER A 469 5.67 -3.76 28.86
N GLY A 470 6.82 -3.36 29.41
CA GLY A 470 6.94 -2.59 30.64
C GLY A 470 8.37 -2.07 30.85
N ASP A 471 8.60 -1.34 31.95
CA ASP A 471 9.91 -0.75 32.27
C ASP A 471 11.01 -1.77 32.66
N ASP A 472 10.65 -3.04 32.74
CA ASP A 472 11.51 -4.19 33.00
C ASP A 472 12.22 -4.72 31.76
N TRP A 473 11.72 -4.36 30.57
CA TRP A 473 12.37 -4.64 29.30
C TRP A 473 13.74 -3.95 29.22
N ARG A 474 14.66 -4.60 28.52
CA ARG A 474 16.00 -4.09 28.24
C ARG A 474 16.07 -3.48 26.86
N THR A 475 16.88 -2.43 26.69
CA THR A 475 17.02 -1.74 25.42
C THR A 475 18.42 -1.19 25.18
N THR A 476 18.80 -1.13 23.91
CA THR A 476 20.03 -0.52 23.40
C THR A 476 19.79 0.02 21.98
N LEU A 477 20.81 0.62 21.35
CA LEU A 477 20.77 1.07 19.97
C LEU A 477 21.41 0.04 19.04
N GLY A 478 20.70 -0.34 17.99
CA GLY A 478 21.07 -1.39 17.05
C GLY A 478 21.99 -0.95 15.90
N PRO A 479 22.21 -1.86 14.93
CA PRO A 479 23.06 -1.63 13.76
C PRO A 479 22.42 -0.75 12.67
N THR A 480 21.08 -0.65 12.61
CA THR A 480 20.43 0.32 11.73
C THR A 480 20.59 1.72 12.31
N THR A 481 21.36 2.57 11.63
CA THR A 481 21.76 3.89 12.13
C THR A 481 20.80 5.00 11.70
N SER A 482 20.07 4.79 10.61
CA SER A 482 19.06 5.70 10.08
C SER A 482 17.97 4.91 9.37
N SER A 483 16.73 5.37 9.46
CA SER A 483 15.60 4.86 8.66
C SER A 483 14.69 6.02 8.29
N ASN A 484 14.32 6.11 7.02
CA ASN A 484 13.39 7.09 6.50
C ASN A 484 12.45 6.39 5.50
N TRP A 485 11.14 6.59 5.66
CA TRP A 485 10.12 5.97 4.79
C TRP A 485 10.33 6.28 3.31
N TYR A 486 10.85 7.46 3.00
CA TYR A 486 11.18 7.91 1.65
C TYR A 486 12.66 7.80 1.36
N GLY A 487 13.50 8.27 2.28
CA GLY A 487 14.92 8.53 2.05
C GLY A 487 15.83 7.30 2.10
N GLY A 488 15.34 6.14 2.51
CA GLY A 488 16.12 4.89 2.62
C GLY A 488 16.59 4.58 4.04
N GLU A 489 17.48 3.59 4.15
CA GLU A 489 17.98 3.04 5.42
C GLU A 489 19.52 2.94 5.42
N ASP A 490 20.13 3.20 6.59
CA ASP A 490 21.56 3.01 6.80
C ASP A 490 21.79 1.90 7.82
N TYR A 491 22.74 1.02 7.51
CA TYR A 491 23.08 -0.12 8.35
C TYR A 491 24.59 -0.28 8.50
N ASP A 492 25.08 -0.34 9.73
CA ASP A 492 26.47 -0.65 10.04
C ASP A 492 26.60 -2.02 10.69
N ALA A 493 27.04 -3.01 9.91
CA ALA A 493 27.17 -4.38 10.35
C ALA A 493 28.22 -4.57 11.45
N ARG A 494 29.14 -3.60 11.65
CA ARG A 494 30.11 -3.64 12.76
C ARG A 494 29.44 -3.46 14.13
N ARG A 495 28.19 -2.99 14.14
CA ARG A 495 27.38 -2.75 15.34
C ARG A 495 26.37 -3.87 15.63
N GLU A 496 26.38 -4.95 14.85
CA GLU A 496 25.55 -6.11 15.12
C GLU A 496 25.88 -6.68 16.51
N ILE A 497 24.85 -6.93 17.32
CA ILE A 497 24.98 -7.54 18.64
C ILE A 497 24.60 -9.02 18.50
N PRO A 498 25.55 -9.96 18.56
CA PRO A 498 25.23 -11.37 18.38
C PRO A 498 24.24 -11.89 19.42
N HIS A 499 23.24 -12.65 18.99
CA HIS A 499 22.28 -13.34 19.87
C HIS A 499 21.46 -12.41 20.79
N TRP A 500 21.35 -11.12 20.45
CA TRP A 500 20.67 -10.12 21.28
C TRP A 500 19.21 -10.45 21.58
N ASP A 501 18.57 -11.23 20.71
CA ASP A 501 17.19 -11.70 20.75
C ASP A 501 17.07 -13.21 21.08
N GLU A 502 18.14 -13.81 21.59
CA GLU A 502 18.17 -15.19 22.09
C GLU A 502 18.42 -15.24 23.61
N PRO A 503 17.99 -16.32 24.31
CA PRO A 503 18.22 -16.49 25.75
C PRO A 503 19.68 -16.56 26.19
N ARG A 504 20.59 -16.84 25.24
CA ARG A 504 22.04 -16.88 25.50
C ARG A 504 22.73 -15.54 25.29
N GLY A 505 22.03 -14.52 24.78
CA GLY A 505 22.57 -13.18 24.59
C GLY A 505 22.84 -12.50 25.93
N ASP A 506 23.92 -11.72 25.99
CA ASP A 506 24.25 -10.91 27.16
C ASP A 506 23.63 -9.51 27.04
N ARG A 507 22.83 -9.14 28.05
CA ARG A 507 22.08 -7.89 28.13
C ARG A 507 22.31 -7.15 29.45
N HIS A 508 23.33 -7.52 30.24
CA HIS A 508 23.52 -6.92 31.57
C HIS A 508 23.78 -5.41 31.53
N ASP A 509 24.49 -4.95 30.50
CA ASP A 509 24.80 -3.53 30.26
C ASP A 509 23.69 -2.76 29.52
N TRP A 510 22.61 -3.44 29.12
CA TRP A 510 21.50 -2.78 28.45
C TRP A 510 20.70 -1.93 29.43
N ARG A 511 20.31 -0.74 28.96
CA ARG A 511 19.45 0.16 29.73
C ARG A 511 18.07 -0.45 29.89
N ARG A 512 17.31 0.04 30.86
CA ARG A 512 15.87 -0.25 30.93
C ARG A 512 15.13 0.58 29.89
N ALA A 513 14.11 -0.03 29.26
CA ALA A 513 13.14 0.71 28.49
C ALA A 513 12.34 1.66 29.40
N VAL A 514 11.78 2.72 28.82
CA VAL A 514 10.93 3.67 29.55
C VAL A 514 9.51 3.59 29.05
N THR A 515 8.55 3.67 29.98
CA THR A 515 7.12 3.77 29.65
C THR A 515 6.82 5.14 29.08
N VAL A 516 6.01 5.19 28.03
CA VAL A 516 5.56 6.41 27.37
C VAL A 516 4.06 6.38 27.15
N SER A 517 3.46 7.55 26.88
CA SER A 517 2.06 7.60 26.47
C SER A 517 1.87 6.93 25.11
N GLY A 518 0.72 6.24 24.98
CA GLY A 518 0.22 5.81 23.67
C GLY A 518 -0.03 7.00 22.74
N PRO A 519 -0.19 6.74 21.44
CA PRO A 519 -0.52 7.77 20.46
C PRO A 519 -1.93 8.35 20.67
N GLY A 520 -2.20 9.47 20.00
CA GLY A 520 -3.41 10.27 20.23
C GLY A 520 -3.25 11.24 21.40
N SER A 521 -4.37 11.81 21.85
CA SER A 521 -4.39 12.74 22.98
C SER A 521 -4.81 12.04 24.27
N THR A 522 -4.61 12.69 25.43
CA THR A 522 -5.09 12.15 26.71
C THR A 522 -6.63 12.01 26.74
N GLU A 523 -7.34 12.92 26.08
CA GLU A 523 -8.81 12.90 26.01
C GLU A 523 -9.34 11.91 24.96
N ARG A 524 -8.56 11.66 23.91
CA ARG A 524 -8.86 10.74 22.80
C ARG A 524 -7.61 9.93 22.49
N PRO A 525 -7.33 8.87 23.28
CA PRO A 525 -6.23 7.97 22.97
C PRO A 525 -6.58 7.17 21.72
N ALA A 526 -5.57 6.89 20.89
CA ALA A 526 -5.79 6.08 19.70
C ALA A 526 -6.30 4.68 20.09
N LEU A 527 -7.20 4.13 19.29
CA LEU A 527 -7.71 2.78 19.48
C LEU A 527 -6.68 1.77 19.00
N LEU A 528 -6.30 0.82 19.87
CA LEU A 528 -5.63 -0.40 19.43
C LEU A 528 -6.68 -1.35 18.87
N SER A 529 -6.61 -1.65 17.58
CA SER A 529 -7.54 -2.57 16.91
C SER A 529 -6.80 -3.66 16.16
N ALA A 530 -7.40 -4.84 16.02
CA ALA A 530 -6.81 -5.94 15.27
C ALA A 530 -6.54 -5.56 13.81
N ARG A 531 -5.49 -6.16 13.22
CA ARG A 531 -5.31 -6.17 11.77
C ARG A 531 -6.51 -6.83 11.10
N GLU A 532 -7.08 -6.17 10.10
CA GLU A 532 -8.31 -6.62 9.42
C GLU A 532 -8.09 -7.07 7.98
N THR A 533 -6.86 -6.98 7.49
CA THR A 533 -6.46 -7.37 6.14
C THR A 533 -5.41 -8.47 6.20
N GLU A 534 -5.14 -9.09 5.06
CA GLU A 534 -3.88 -9.80 4.88
C GLU A 534 -2.71 -8.81 5.10
N PRO A 535 -1.57 -9.26 5.62
CA PRO A 535 -0.40 -8.40 5.81
C PRO A 535 0.39 -8.24 4.50
N ILE A 536 1.34 -7.29 4.51
CA ILE A 536 2.40 -7.22 3.50
C ILE A 536 3.36 -8.38 3.74
N ARG A 537 3.73 -9.10 2.68
CA ARG A 537 4.69 -10.22 2.71
C ARG A 537 5.74 -10.07 1.60
N VAL A 538 6.83 -10.82 1.71
CA VAL A 538 7.73 -11.06 0.56
C VAL A 538 7.08 -12.10 -0.34
N MET A 539 6.55 -11.64 -1.48
CA MET A 539 5.77 -12.46 -2.41
C MET A 539 6.65 -13.20 -3.41
N GLU A 540 7.74 -12.55 -3.83
CA GLU A 540 8.70 -13.10 -4.78
C GLU A 540 10.10 -12.55 -4.50
N THR A 541 11.15 -13.28 -4.91
CA THR A 541 12.52 -12.77 -4.93
C THR A 541 13.10 -12.89 -6.33
N LEU A 542 13.33 -11.75 -6.98
CA LEU A 542 13.94 -11.63 -8.30
C LEU A 542 15.47 -11.58 -8.19
N THR A 543 16.18 -12.10 -9.20
CA THR A 543 17.64 -11.98 -9.28
C THR A 543 18.03 -10.89 -10.25
N GLY A 544 18.84 -9.93 -9.79
CA GLY A 544 19.34 -8.84 -10.61
C GLY A 544 20.49 -9.27 -11.50
N LYS A 545 20.47 -8.83 -12.75
CA LYS A 545 21.56 -9.02 -13.71
C LYS A 545 22.36 -7.72 -13.81
N GLU A 546 23.67 -7.81 -13.68
CA GLU A 546 24.56 -6.66 -13.90
C GLU A 546 24.47 -6.20 -15.37
N VAL A 547 24.34 -4.89 -15.56
CA VAL A 547 24.26 -4.20 -16.85
C VAL A 547 25.31 -3.08 -16.91
N ASP A 548 25.52 -2.51 -18.09
CA ASP A 548 26.51 -1.44 -18.28
C ASP A 548 26.19 -0.23 -17.38
N GLY A 549 27.15 0.11 -16.52
CA GLY A 549 27.10 1.26 -15.63
C GLY A 549 28.14 2.32 -16.01
N ALA A 550 27.96 3.54 -15.51
CA ALA A 550 28.97 4.58 -15.59
C ALA A 550 30.21 4.27 -14.72
N ALA A 551 31.30 5.00 -14.93
CA ALA A 551 32.54 4.81 -14.16
C ALA A 551 32.31 4.99 -12.65
N GLY A 552 32.78 4.04 -11.85
CA GLY A 552 32.59 4.04 -10.39
C GLY A 552 31.23 3.50 -9.91
N SER A 553 30.38 3.02 -10.83
CA SER A 553 29.04 2.51 -10.55
C SER A 553 28.87 1.08 -11.06
N ARG A 554 28.24 0.22 -10.26
CA ARG A 554 27.79 -1.11 -10.69
C ARG A 554 26.27 -1.14 -10.73
N VAL A 555 25.68 -1.37 -11.89
CA VAL A 555 24.23 -1.28 -12.09
C VAL A 555 23.63 -2.65 -12.33
N PHE A 556 22.51 -2.96 -11.69
CA PHE A 556 21.80 -4.22 -11.82
C PHE A 556 20.36 -3.99 -12.27
N ASP A 557 19.89 -4.74 -13.25
CA ASP A 557 18.49 -4.77 -13.71
C ASP A 557 17.79 -6.02 -13.16
N LEU A 558 16.69 -5.84 -12.44
CA LEU A 558 15.84 -6.95 -11.95
C LEU A 558 14.98 -7.58 -13.05
N GLY A 559 14.88 -6.93 -14.21
CA GLY A 559 14.01 -7.30 -15.33
C GLY A 559 12.56 -6.86 -15.16
N ARG A 560 12.17 -6.40 -13.96
CA ARG A 560 10.84 -5.89 -13.64
C ARG A 560 10.94 -4.75 -12.62
N ASN A 561 10.18 -3.69 -12.85
CA ASN A 561 9.92 -2.64 -11.86
C ASN A 561 9.01 -3.21 -10.76
N ILE A 562 9.46 -3.15 -9.52
CA ILE A 562 8.78 -3.73 -8.36
C ILE A 562 8.68 -2.71 -7.24
N ALA A 563 7.82 -2.97 -6.27
CA ALA A 563 7.89 -2.34 -4.97
C ALA A 563 8.47 -3.34 -3.97
N GLY A 564 9.44 -2.92 -3.16
CA GLY A 564 9.99 -3.76 -2.12
C GLY A 564 11.44 -3.46 -1.73
N TRP A 565 12.20 -4.50 -1.41
CA TRP A 565 13.56 -4.35 -0.86
C TRP A 565 14.65 -4.72 -1.85
N PRO A 566 15.66 -3.87 -2.06
CA PRO A 566 16.93 -4.30 -2.63
C PRO A 566 17.66 -5.18 -1.62
N GLU A 567 18.15 -6.32 -2.07
CA GLU A 567 19.02 -7.17 -1.27
C GLU A 567 20.38 -7.29 -1.97
N ILE A 568 21.43 -6.91 -1.27
CA ILE A 568 22.80 -7.05 -1.75
C ILE A 568 23.49 -8.18 -1.01
N THR A 569 24.33 -8.93 -1.71
CA THR A 569 25.34 -9.80 -1.11
C THR A 569 26.70 -9.38 -1.63
N VAL A 570 27.61 -9.02 -0.72
CA VAL A 570 28.90 -8.43 -1.08
C VAL A 570 30.03 -8.95 -0.19
N THR A 571 31.24 -9.05 -0.73
CA THR A 571 32.46 -9.25 0.04
C THR A 571 33.27 -7.96 0.03
N ALA A 572 33.44 -7.34 1.19
CA ALA A 572 34.18 -6.10 1.34
C ALA A 572 34.95 -6.06 2.68
N PRO A 573 36.07 -5.32 2.78
CA PRO A 573 36.76 -5.09 4.04
C PRO A 573 35.85 -4.44 5.10
N ALA A 574 36.15 -4.69 6.38
CA ALA A 574 35.47 -4.03 7.50
C ALA A 574 35.49 -2.51 7.36
N GLY A 575 34.35 -1.84 7.58
CA GLY A 575 34.21 -0.39 7.46
C GLY A 575 34.00 0.13 6.03
N THR A 576 33.97 -0.74 5.02
CA THR A 576 33.59 -0.35 3.66
C THR A 576 32.11 -0.01 3.61
N GLU A 577 31.78 1.24 3.34
CA GLU A 577 30.41 1.68 3.03
C GLU A 577 30.10 1.41 1.55
N ILE A 578 28.93 0.84 1.29
CA ILE A 578 28.37 0.64 -0.04
C ILE A 578 27.01 1.32 -0.06
N ARG A 579 26.80 2.21 -1.03
CA ARG A 579 25.50 2.87 -1.23
C ARG A 579 24.74 2.25 -2.37
N ALA A 580 23.46 2.01 -2.13
CA ALA A 580 22.52 1.47 -3.11
C ALA A 580 21.47 2.53 -3.48
N TYR A 581 21.37 2.81 -4.77
CA TYR A 581 20.44 3.79 -5.36
C TYR A 581 19.39 3.02 -6.18
N PRO A 582 18.23 2.72 -5.58
CA PRO A 582 17.14 2.08 -6.29
C PRO A 582 16.46 3.09 -7.23
N ALA A 583 16.16 2.66 -8.46
CA ALA A 583 15.45 3.49 -9.44
C ALA A 583 14.56 2.69 -10.40
N GLU A 584 13.47 3.31 -10.85
CA GLU A 584 12.59 2.76 -11.88
C GLU A 584 13.23 2.80 -13.28
N SER A 585 14.13 3.76 -13.54
CA SER A 585 14.76 3.98 -14.85
C SER A 585 16.27 4.24 -14.76
N LEU A 586 16.94 4.28 -15.92
CA LEU A 586 18.35 4.65 -16.07
C LEU A 586 18.51 5.92 -16.89
N LYS A 587 19.54 6.71 -16.57
CA LYS A 587 20.00 7.84 -17.38
C LYS A 587 21.51 7.89 -17.39
N ALA A 588 22.11 7.80 -18.59
CA ALA A 588 23.56 7.84 -18.79
C ALA A 588 24.35 6.83 -17.92
N GLY A 589 23.84 5.61 -17.78
CA GLY A 589 24.49 4.54 -16.99
C GLY A 589 24.36 4.70 -15.47
N HIS A 590 23.49 5.59 -14.99
CA HIS A 590 23.17 5.79 -13.57
C HIS A 590 21.69 5.55 -13.30
N ALA A 591 21.38 5.18 -12.06
CA ALA A 591 20.03 5.12 -11.52
C ALA A 591 19.36 6.51 -11.67
N PHE A 592 18.18 6.53 -12.28
CA PHE A 592 17.41 7.75 -12.49
C PHE A 592 16.00 7.56 -11.95
N GLN A 593 15.85 7.85 -10.65
CA GLN A 593 14.54 7.85 -10.00
C GLN A 593 13.80 9.14 -10.35
N SER A 594 12.48 9.06 -10.57
CA SER A 594 11.65 10.23 -10.79
C SER A 594 11.78 11.23 -9.62
N ILE A 595 12.10 12.47 -9.96
CA ILE A 595 12.23 13.59 -9.01
C ILE A 595 11.15 14.66 -9.20
N SER A 596 10.21 14.44 -10.15
CA SER A 596 9.26 15.46 -10.58
C SER A 596 8.52 16.04 -9.38
N ASN A 597 8.71 17.34 -9.16
CA ASN A 597 8.06 18.15 -8.13
C ASN A 597 8.29 17.75 -6.65
N VAL A 598 9.19 16.79 -6.34
CA VAL A 598 9.38 16.33 -4.95
C VAL A 598 10.84 16.20 -4.48
N GLY A 599 11.84 15.87 -5.33
CA GLY A 599 13.28 15.96 -4.96
C GLY A 599 14.10 14.66 -5.04
N ALA A 600 15.40 14.76 -4.70
CA ALA A 600 16.45 13.73 -4.70
C ALA A 600 17.58 14.20 -3.76
N PRO A 601 18.51 13.31 -3.34
CA PRO A 601 18.67 11.89 -3.68
C PRO A 601 17.96 10.92 -2.72
N LEU A 602 17.71 9.67 -3.16
CA LEU A 602 17.19 8.57 -2.35
C LEU A 602 18.19 7.42 -2.41
N TRP A 603 18.56 6.86 -1.25
CA TRP A 603 19.56 5.79 -1.18
C TRP A 603 19.55 5.06 0.15
N ASP A 604 20.02 3.82 0.08
CA ASP A 604 20.34 2.96 1.20
C ASP A 604 21.86 2.86 1.39
N SER A 605 22.35 2.61 2.60
CA SER A 605 23.77 2.33 2.85
C SER A 605 24.01 1.11 3.72
N TYR A 606 25.06 0.36 3.37
CA TYR A 606 25.53 -0.80 4.10
C TYR A 606 27.03 -0.67 4.39
N THR A 607 27.42 -0.68 5.67
CA THR A 607 28.82 -0.73 6.10
C THR A 607 29.19 -2.14 6.51
N ALA A 608 30.14 -2.74 5.79
CA ALA A 608 30.55 -4.13 5.98
C ALA A 608 31.31 -4.36 7.29
N ARG A 609 31.16 -5.54 7.89
CA ARG A 609 31.93 -5.96 9.09
C ARG A 609 33.23 -6.69 8.76
N GLY A 610 33.43 -7.09 7.50
CA GLY A 610 34.73 -7.59 6.98
C GLY A 610 34.92 -9.11 7.03
N SER A 611 33.85 -9.90 7.04
CA SER A 611 33.85 -11.34 7.32
C SER A 611 33.24 -12.18 6.19
N GLY A 612 33.88 -12.18 5.02
CA GLY A 612 33.42 -12.96 3.87
C GLY A 612 32.24 -12.32 3.14
N ALA A 613 31.35 -13.15 2.57
CA ALA A 613 30.15 -12.66 1.89
C ALA A 613 29.07 -12.29 2.91
N GLU A 614 28.60 -11.06 2.87
CA GLU A 614 27.61 -10.50 3.79
C GLU A 614 26.35 -10.14 2.99
N THR A 615 25.16 -10.50 3.49
CA THR A 615 23.88 -10.23 2.85
C THR A 615 23.09 -9.23 3.67
N TRP A 616 22.55 -8.21 3.01
CA TRP A 616 21.78 -7.15 3.64
C TRP A 616 20.65 -6.66 2.75
N HIS A 617 19.55 -6.23 3.39
CA HIS A 617 18.45 -5.46 2.80
C HIS A 617 17.88 -4.52 3.88
N PRO A 618 17.26 -3.38 3.52
CA PRO A 618 16.55 -2.54 4.47
C PRO A 618 15.39 -3.29 5.13
N ARG A 619 14.95 -2.85 6.31
CA ARG A 619 13.87 -3.49 7.08
C ARG A 619 12.67 -2.58 7.31
N PHE A 620 12.87 -1.27 7.40
CA PHE A 620 11.88 -0.33 7.94
C PHE A 620 11.34 0.68 6.91
N SER A 621 11.70 0.51 5.64
CA SER A 621 11.21 1.27 4.49
C SER A 621 11.18 0.35 3.26
N TYR A 622 10.63 0.78 2.13
CA TYR A 622 10.65 0.04 0.87
C TYR A 622 10.83 0.99 -0.31
N HIS A 623 11.14 0.48 -1.50
CA HIS A 623 11.41 1.28 -2.69
C HIS A 623 10.62 0.79 -3.91
N GLY A 624 10.23 1.69 -4.80
CA GLY A 624 9.82 1.38 -6.17
C GLY A 624 11.03 1.38 -7.09
N PHE A 625 11.41 0.24 -7.67
CA PHE A 625 12.61 0.14 -8.51
C PHE A 625 12.63 -1.07 -9.44
N ARG A 626 13.31 -0.89 -10.57
CA ARG A 626 13.76 -1.97 -11.47
C ARG A 626 15.27 -2.13 -11.44
N TYR A 627 15.97 -0.99 -11.34
CA TYR A 627 17.41 -0.90 -11.38
C TYR A 627 17.97 -0.59 -9.99
N LEU A 628 19.13 -1.16 -9.69
CA LEU A 628 19.89 -0.88 -8.48
C LEU A 628 21.31 -0.48 -8.87
N GLU A 629 21.67 0.78 -8.64
CA GLU A 629 23.06 1.23 -8.78
C GLU A 629 23.77 1.13 -7.43
N LEU A 630 24.94 0.47 -7.43
CA LEU A 630 25.81 0.38 -6.28
C LEU A 630 27.08 1.22 -6.49
N LYS A 631 27.41 2.04 -5.50
CA LYS A 631 28.67 2.80 -5.42
C LYS A 631 29.48 2.34 -4.21
N GLY A 632 30.78 2.60 -4.23
CA GLY A 632 31.68 2.26 -3.11
C GLY A 632 32.05 0.78 -3.02
N VAL A 633 31.63 -0.02 -4.01
CA VAL A 633 32.00 -1.44 -4.11
C VAL A 633 33.49 -1.56 -4.42
N PRO A 634 34.29 -2.27 -3.61
CA PRO A 634 35.71 -2.46 -3.87
C PRO A 634 35.99 -3.12 -5.22
N GLU A 635 37.11 -2.76 -5.85
CA GLU A 635 37.54 -3.41 -7.08
C GLU A 635 37.72 -4.93 -6.87
N GLY A 636 37.20 -5.73 -7.79
CA GLY A 636 37.22 -7.20 -7.70
C GLY A 636 36.24 -7.82 -6.70
N ALA A 637 35.46 -7.02 -5.96
CA ALA A 637 34.45 -7.55 -5.05
C ALA A 637 33.35 -8.31 -5.82
N THR A 638 32.98 -9.49 -5.32
CA THR A 638 31.80 -10.20 -5.82
C THR A 638 30.55 -9.55 -5.26
N VAL A 639 29.59 -9.26 -6.13
CA VAL A 639 28.29 -8.71 -5.77
C VAL A 639 27.19 -9.54 -6.41
N ARG A 640 26.16 -9.84 -5.62
CA ARG A 640 24.89 -10.40 -6.10
C ARG A 640 23.76 -9.52 -5.61
N VAL A 641 22.86 -9.13 -6.52
CA VAL A 641 21.67 -8.35 -6.20
C VAL A 641 20.43 -9.22 -6.35
N ARG A 642 19.49 -9.07 -5.42
CA ARG A 642 18.12 -9.59 -5.52
C ARG A 642 17.13 -8.47 -5.22
N GLY A 643 15.93 -8.58 -5.76
CA GLY A 643 14.79 -7.72 -5.43
C GLY A 643 13.73 -8.54 -4.72
N LYS A 644 13.38 -8.20 -3.48
CA LYS A 644 12.28 -8.82 -2.74
C LYS A 644 11.01 -8.04 -3.04
N VAL A 645 10.08 -8.66 -3.76
CA VAL A 645 8.80 -8.06 -4.14
C VAL A 645 7.89 -8.09 -2.94
N LEU A 646 7.43 -6.91 -2.51
CA LEU A 646 6.53 -6.76 -1.38
C LEU A 646 5.17 -6.28 -1.88
N HIS A 647 4.11 -6.86 -1.34
CA HIS A 647 2.77 -6.29 -1.36
C HIS A 647 1.88 -7.01 -0.35
N THR A 648 0.70 -6.46 -0.12
CA THR A 648 -0.37 -7.11 0.66
C THR A 648 -0.74 -8.43 -0.01
N ASP A 649 -0.79 -9.53 0.74
CA ASP A 649 -1.04 -10.88 0.23
C ASP A 649 -2.54 -11.13 -0.08
N ASN A 650 -3.15 -10.21 -0.82
CA ASN A 650 -4.48 -10.40 -1.36
C ASN A 650 -4.45 -11.54 -2.38
N THR A 651 -5.37 -12.49 -2.25
CA THR A 651 -5.47 -13.63 -3.18
C THR A 651 -5.82 -13.13 -4.59
N SER A 652 -5.22 -13.71 -5.64
CA SER A 652 -5.60 -13.42 -7.01
C SER A 652 -7.09 -13.76 -7.24
N ALA A 653 -7.87 -12.83 -7.78
CA ALA A 653 -9.29 -13.02 -8.03
C ALA A 653 -9.57 -13.73 -9.36
N GLY A 654 -8.66 -13.64 -10.34
CA GLY A 654 -8.91 -14.14 -11.67
C GLY A 654 -7.65 -14.40 -12.48
N THR A 655 -7.87 -14.81 -13.73
CA THR A 655 -6.85 -15.00 -14.77
C THR A 655 -7.35 -14.41 -16.08
N PHE A 656 -6.44 -13.97 -16.94
CA PHE A 656 -6.80 -13.46 -18.27
C PHE A 656 -5.71 -13.77 -19.30
N THR A 657 -6.11 -14.18 -20.50
CA THR A 657 -5.21 -14.38 -21.63
C THR A 657 -5.97 -14.29 -22.96
N THR A 658 -5.31 -13.79 -24.00
CA THR A 658 -5.85 -13.65 -25.35
C THR A 658 -4.85 -14.13 -26.40
N SER A 659 -5.30 -14.22 -27.65
CA SER A 659 -4.42 -14.43 -28.80
C SER A 659 -3.56 -13.23 -29.16
N ASP A 660 -3.85 -12.03 -28.62
CA ASP A 660 -3.07 -10.82 -28.86
C ASP A 660 -2.03 -10.63 -27.72
N PRO A 661 -0.73 -10.79 -27.99
CA PRO A 661 0.29 -10.65 -26.96
C PRO A 661 0.33 -9.23 -26.37
N LEU A 662 0.00 -8.19 -27.14
CA LEU A 662 0.03 -6.81 -26.64
C LEU A 662 -1.05 -6.59 -25.58
N VAL A 663 -2.24 -7.15 -25.78
CA VAL A 663 -3.33 -7.08 -24.79
C VAL A 663 -2.93 -7.82 -23.50
N ASN A 664 -2.26 -8.98 -23.63
CA ASN A 664 -1.73 -9.72 -22.48
C ASN A 664 -0.63 -8.93 -21.73
N ASP A 665 0.24 -8.26 -22.48
CA ASP A 665 1.31 -7.44 -21.90
C ASP A 665 0.76 -6.20 -21.19
N ILE A 666 -0.30 -5.57 -21.73
CA ILE A 666 -1.00 -4.45 -21.06
C ILE A 666 -1.67 -4.92 -19.76
N HIS A 667 -2.33 -6.09 -19.77
CA HIS A 667 -2.86 -6.69 -18.55
C HIS A 667 -1.76 -6.89 -17.49
N GLY A 668 -0.61 -7.47 -17.89
CA GLY A 668 0.54 -7.65 -17.01
C GLY A 668 1.12 -6.32 -16.49
N LEU A 669 1.17 -5.30 -17.34
CA LEU A 669 1.61 -3.94 -17.02
C LEU A 669 0.76 -3.31 -15.91
N ILE A 670 -0.56 -3.43 -16.01
CA ILE A 670 -1.53 -2.89 -15.04
C ILE A 670 -1.49 -3.70 -13.75
N ARG A 671 -1.48 -5.03 -13.86
CA ARG A 671 -1.40 -5.93 -12.70
C ARG A 671 -0.13 -5.67 -11.87
N GLY A 672 1.02 -5.51 -12.50
CA GLY A 672 2.27 -5.17 -11.82
C GLY A 672 2.22 -3.82 -11.11
N ALA A 673 1.49 -2.84 -11.66
CA ALA A 673 1.29 -1.55 -11.00
C ALA A 673 0.36 -1.65 -9.77
N ILE A 674 -0.70 -2.47 -9.85
CA ILE A 674 -1.57 -2.76 -8.70
C ILE A 674 -0.76 -3.44 -7.59
N GLU A 675 0.01 -4.49 -7.92
CA GLU A 675 0.89 -5.19 -6.97
C GLU A 675 1.83 -4.21 -6.26
N GLY A 676 2.54 -3.37 -7.03
CA GLY A 676 3.48 -2.39 -6.47
C GLY A 676 2.85 -1.41 -5.48
N ASN A 677 1.55 -1.16 -5.58
CA ASN A 677 0.85 -0.14 -4.79
C ASN A 677 -0.04 -0.69 -3.66
N MET A 678 -0.12 -2.02 -3.47
CA MET A 678 -0.84 -2.63 -2.35
C MET A 678 0.02 -2.66 -1.06
N MET A 679 0.29 -1.50 -0.45
CA MET A 679 1.18 -1.34 0.70
C MET A 679 0.44 -0.94 1.97
N SER A 680 -0.47 -1.81 2.46
CA SER A 680 -1.43 -1.60 3.57
C SER A 680 -2.49 -0.50 3.37
N VAL A 681 -2.20 0.41 2.44
CA VAL A 681 -3.12 1.30 1.73
C VAL A 681 -2.87 1.09 0.22
N LEU A 682 -3.72 1.64 -0.63
CA LEU A 682 -3.50 1.68 -2.08
C LEU A 682 -2.75 2.96 -2.44
N THR A 683 -1.44 2.87 -2.62
CA THR A 683 -0.62 4.06 -2.90
C THR A 683 -0.78 4.56 -4.34
N ASP A 684 -0.53 5.85 -4.61
CA ASP A 684 -0.35 6.37 -5.96
C ASP A 684 0.85 5.73 -6.66
N CYS A 685 1.99 5.76 -5.99
CA CYS A 685 3.21 5.14 -6.47
C CYS A 685 4.06 4.59 -5.32
N PRO A 686 4.84 3.52 -5.56
CA PRO A 686 5.70 2.94 -4.53
C PRO A 686 7.06 3.63 -4.40
N SER A 687 7.37 4.60 -5.26
CA SER A 687 8.70 5.22 -5.30
C SER A 687 8.73 6.53 -4.51
N ARG A 688 8.01 7.57 -4.96
CA ARG A 688 8.18 8.93 -4.45
C ARG A 688 7.16 9.35 -3.38
N GLU A 689 5.84 9.25 -3.61
CA GLU A 689 4.85 9.85 -2.68
C GLU A 689 4.33 8.85 -1.65
N LYS A 690 4.02 7.62 -2.09
CA LYS A 690 3.55 6.53 -1.23
C LYS A 690 2.31 6.93 -0.41
N LEU A 691 1.38 7.68 -1.01
CA LEU A 691 0.18 8.19 -0.34
C LEU A 691 -1.06 7.45 -0.83
N GLY A 692 -2.02 7.19 0.07
CA GLY A 692 -3.29 6.54 -0.24
C GLY A 692 -4.27 7.48 -0.94
N TRP A 693 -4.01 7.85 -2.19
CA TRP A 693 -4.88 8.69 -3.01
C TRP A 693 -6.15 7.94 -3.42
N LEU A 694 -7.31 8.49 -3.04
CA LEU A 694 -8.60 7.78 -2.99
C LEU A 694 -9.38 7.61 -4.30
N GLU A 695 -9.14 8.47 -5.29
CA GLU A 695 -9.77 8.42 -6.60
C GLU A 695 -9.59 7.06 -7.28
N GLN A 696 -8.38 6.49 -7.17
CA GLN A 696 -8.02 5.25 -7.87
C GLN A 696 -8.80 4.05 -7.33
N ASP A 697 -9.12 4.05 -6.03
CA ASP A 697 -9.86 2.99 -5.35
C ASP A 697 -11.25 2.77 -5.95
N GLN A 698 -11.87 3.83 -6.47
CA GLN A 698 -13.19 3.78 -7.10
C GLN A 698 -13.16 3.83 -8.63
N LEU A 699 -12.23 4.60 -9.25
CA LEU A 699 -12.12 4.73 -10.71
C LEU A 699 -11.64 3.43 -11.34
N VAL A 700 -10.69 2.78 -10.68
CA VAL A 700 -10.00 1.58 -11.16
C VAL A 700 -10.49 0.33 -10.42
N PHE A 701 -11.57 0.44 -9.63
CA PHE A 701 -12.16 -0.67 -8.87
C PHE A 701 -12.35 -1.96 -9.70
N PRO A 702 -12.88 -1.93 -10.94
CA PRO A 702 -13.06 -3.16 -11.72
C PRO A 702 -11.75 -3.88 -12.01
N ALA A 703 -10.65 -3.15 -12.24
CA ALA A 703 -9.32 -3.74 -12.43
C ALA A 703 -8.77 -4.30 -11.11
N LEU A 704 -8.92 -3.56 -10.00
CA LEU A 704 -8.53 -4.03 -8.67
C LEU A 704 -9.24 -5.34 -8.32
N ALA A 705 -10.58 -5.34 -8.37
CA ALA A 705 -11.39 -6.50 -8.05
C ALA A 705 -11.21 -7.64 -9.04
N GLY A 706 -11.01 -7.36 -10.34
CA GLY A 706 -10.77 -8.39 -11.37
C GLY A 706 -9.44 -9.13 -11.18
N ASN A 707 -8.42 -8.47 -10.63
CA ASN A 707 -7.11 -9.08 -10.39
C ASN A 707 -6.95 -9.70 -9.01
N TYR A 708 -7.55 -9.11 -7.97
CA TYR A 708 -7.32 -9.44 -6.57
C TYR A 708 -8.62 -9.42 -5.76
N ASP A 709 -8.69 -10.27 -4.73
CA ASP A 709 -9.75 -10.20 -3.72
C ASP A 709 -9.52 -8.97 -2.83
N MET A 710 -10.33 -7.94 -3.06
CA MET A 710 -10.16 -6.64 -2.43
C MET A 710 -11.11 -6.41 -1.25
N GLN A 711 -11.95 -7.40 -0.90
CA GLN A 711 -13.06 -7.17 0.03
C GLN A 711 -12.60 -6.70 1.40
N ALA A 712 -11.66 -7.41 2.04
CA ALA A 712 -11.12 -7.01 3.35
C ALA A 712 -10.30 -5.70 3.28
N HIS A 713 -9.48 -5.55 2.23
CA HIS A 713 -8.59 -4.41 2.04
C HIS A 713 -9.37 -3.10 1.88
N LEU A 714 -10.37 -3.06 0.99
CA LEU A 714 -11.17 -1.85 0.77
C LEU A 714 -12.11 -1.54 1.93
N ARG A 715 -12.58 -2.54 2.70
CA ARG A 715 -13.29 -2.29 3.97
C ARG A 715 -12.41 -1.53 4.97
N LYS A 716 -11.13 -1.91 5.06
CA LYS A 716 -10.16 -1.20 5.90
C LYS A 716 -9.95 0.23 5.43
N ILE A 717 -9.79 0.44 4.13
CA ILE A 717 -9.64 1.79 3.56
C ILE A 717 -10.90 2.65 3.82
N VAL A 718 -12.11 2.10 3.70
CA VAL A 718 -13.36 2.83 4.04
C VAL A 718 -13.39 3.25 5.51
N ARG A 719 -12.86 2.43 6.42
CA ARG A 719 -12.69 2.84 7.82
C ARG A 719 -11.65 3.93 7.95
N ASP A 720 -10.52 3.85 7.26
CA ASP A 720 -9.51 4.90 7.30
C ASP A 720 -10.07 6.25 6.80
N MET A 721 -10.93 6.24 5.77
CA MET A 721 -11.69 7.42 5.33
C MET A 721 -12.61 7.95 6.44
N ALA A 722 -13.25 7.05 7.19
CA ALA A 722 -14.12 7.43 8.28
C ALA A 722 -13.33 8.00 9.47
N ASP A 723 -12.15 7.44 9.78
CA ASP A 723 -11.25 7.93 10.83
C ASP A 723 -10.68 9.31 10.45
N ALA A 724 -10.37 9.55 9.16
CA ALA A 724 -9.89 10.83 8.64
C ALA A 724 -11.00 11.88 8.38
N GLN A 725 -12.28 11.51 8.48
CA GLN A 725 -13.38 12.43 8.18
C GLN A 725 -13.43 13.57 9.21
N THR A 726 -13.39 14.81 8.72
CA THR A 726 -13.42 15.99 9.59
C THR A 726 -14.81 16.21 10.18
N ALA A 727 -14.90 17.04 11.23
CA ALA A 727 -16.16 17.37 11.89
C ALA A 727 -17.19 18.07 10.97
N ASP A 728 -16.73 18.82 9.96
CA ASP A 728 -17.58 19.45 8.93
C ASP A 728 -17.95 18.51 7.77
N GLY A 729 -17.45 17.27 7.78
CA GLY A 729 -17.83 16.20 6.86
C GLY A 729 -16.85 15.93 5.71
N LEU A 730 -15.79 16.73 5.55
CA LEU A 730 -14.76 16.52 4.53
C LEU A 730 -14.08 15.15 4.74
N VAL A 731 -13.95 14.41 3.65
CA VAL A 731 -13.02 13.28 3.54
C VAL A 731 -11.82 13.77 2.71
N PRO A 732 -10.60 13.79 3.28
CA PRO A 732 -9.41 14.21 2.55
C PRO A 732 -9.14 13.35 1.31
N SER A 733 -8.47 13.91 0.31
CA SER A 733 -8.10 13.18 -0.93
C SER A 733 -7.12 12.03 -0.72
N THR A 734 -6.37 12.04 0.39
CA THR A 734 -5.45 10.95 0.78
C THR A 734 -5.81 10.42 2.15
N VAL A 735 -5.85 9.10 2.32
CA VAL A 735 -6.00 8.48 3.65
C VAL A 735 -4.91 7.43 3.89
N PRO A 736 -4.31 7.40 5.09
CA PRO A 736 -4.40 8.40 6.16
C PRO A 736 -3.89 9.79 5.73
N GLU A 737 -4.45 10.86 6.31
CA GLU A 737 -4.02 12.24 6.05
C GLU A 737 -2.83 12.62 6.94
N TYR A 738 -1.62 12.13 6.60
CA TYR A 738 -0.41 12.47 7.36
C TYR A 738 0.10 13.90 7.13
N THR A 739 -0.35 14.54 6.05
CA THR A 739 -0.12 15.97 5.81
C THR A 739 -1.37 16.60 5.23
N ASN A 740 -1.56 17.89 5.50
CA ASN A 740 -2.61 18.69 4.89
C ASN A 740 -2.10 19.29 3.56
N LEU A 741 -2.55 18.73 2.44
CA LEU A 741 -2.26 19.27 1.11
C LEU A 741 -3.26 20.40 0.78
N PRO A 742 -2.86 21.68 0.70
CA PRO A 742 -3.84 22.77 0.64
C PRO A 742 -4.65 22.78 -0.67
N GLY A 743 -5.89 23.28 -0.57
CA GLY A 743 -6.76 23.52 -1.71
C GLY A 743 -7.32 22.24 -2.33
N ALA A 744 -7.39 22.20 -3.67
CA ALA A 744 -8.02 21.11 -4.40
C ALA A 744 -7.32 19.76 -4.20
N TYR A 745 -6.03 19.76 -3.83
CA TYR A 745 -5.29 18.53 -3.52
C TYR A 745 -5.79 17.79 -2.29
N ARG A 746 -6.53 18.44 -1.38
CA ARG A 746 -7.15 17.79 -0.21
C ARG A 746 -8.64 17.54 -0.36
N ASN A 747 -9.32 18.30 -1.22
CA ASN A 747 -10.79 18.40 -1.21
C ASN A 747 -11.37 18.32 -2.63
N ASP A 748 -10.98 17.31 -3.39
CA ASP A 748 -11.64 17.04 -4.67
C ASP A 748 -12.74 16.00 -4.50
N ALA A 749 -13.92 16.27 -5.08
CA ALA A 749 -15.08 15.39 -5.00
C ALA A 749 -14.84 13.99 -5.61
N ASN A 750 -13.95 13.86 -6.60
CA ASN A 750 -13.61 12.58 -7.23
C ASN A 750 -12.69 11.69 -6.37
N TRP A 751 -11.95 12.31 -5.44
CA TRP A 751 -11.11 11.61 -4.47
C TRP A 751 -11.93 11.26 -3.22
N GLY A 752 -12.40 12.26 -2.46
CA GLY A 752 -13.18 12.02 -1.25
C GLY A 752 -14.50 11.28 -1.49
N GLY A 753 -15.03 11.33 -2.73
CA GLY A 753 -16.21 10.59 -3.17
C GLY A 753 -16.07 9.07 -3.08
N ALA A 754 -14.84 8.56 -3.00
CA ALA A 754 -14.56 7.15 -2.72
C ALA A 754 -15.26 6.65 -1.45
N PHE A 755 -15.48 7.50 -0.45
CA PHE A 755 -16.18 7.13 0.78
C PHE A 755 -17.66 6.72 0.57
N VAL A 756 -18.24 7.08 -0.57
CA VAL A 756 -19.59 6.64 -1.00
C VAL A 756 -19.50 5.56 -2.08
N LEU A 757 -18.58 5.73 -3.04
CA LEU A 757 -18.47 4.87 -4.22
C LEU A 757 -17.89 3.49 -3.89
N VAL A 758 -16.82 3.40 -3.09
CA VAL A 758 -16.19 2.13 -2.72
C VAL A 758 -17.15 1.23 -1.95
N PRO A 759 -17.91 1.71 -0.94
CA PRO A 759 -18.91 0.88 -0.25
C PRO A 759 -20.02 0.38 -1.17
N TRP A 760 -20.45 1.18 -2.16
CA TRP A 760 -21.40 0.72 -3.17
C TRP A 760 -20.82 -0.38 -4.06
N GLN A 761 -19.57 -0.22 -4.50
CA GLN A 761 -18.88 -1.20 -5.33
C GLN A 761 -18.58 -2.49 -4.55
N LEU A 762 -18.26 -2.41 -3.25
CA LEU A 762 -18.16 -3.57 -2.36
C LEU A 762 -19.50 -4.32 -2.25
N TYR A 763 -20.61 -3.59 -2.13
CA TYR A 763 -21.93 -4.20 -2.12
C TYR A 763 -22.27 -4.90 -3.45
N THR A 764 -22.11 -4.23 -4.59
CA THR A 764 -22.48 -4.84 -5.88
C THR A 764 -21.55 -5.99 -6.27
N THR A 765 -20.27 -5.95 -5.88
CA THR A 765 -19.26 -6.95 -6.26
C THR A 765 -19.22 -8.14 -5.31
N TYR A 766 -19.37 -7.90 -3.99
CA TYR A 766 -19.21 -8.93 -2.96
C TYR A 766 -20.45 -9.19 -2.11
N GLY A 767 -21.51 -8.39 -2.25
CA GLY A 767 -22.69 -8.47 -1.40
C GLY A 767 -22.55 -7.77 -0.04
N ASP A 768 -21.49 -6.97 0.16
CA ASP A 768 -21.20 -6.32 1.45
C ASP A 768 -22.18 -5.18 1.80
N ARG A 769 -23.32 -5.57 2.34
CA ARG A 769 -24.33 -4.64 2.88
C ARG A 769 -23.92 -4.02 4.22
N SER A 770 -22.99 -4.65 4.93
CA SER A 770 -22.60 -4.24 6.29
C SER A 770 -21.81 -2.93 6.28
N THR A 771 -20.88 -2.78 5.33
CA THR A 771 -20.11 -1.54 5.14
C THR A 771 -21.03 -0.38 4.78
N LEU A 772 -21.98 -0.58 3.86
CA LEU A 772 -23.01 0.41 3.54
C LEU A 772 -23.77 0.86 4.80
N SER A 773 -24.31 -0.09 5.55
CA SER A 773 -25.14 0.20 6.72
C SER A 773 -24.37 0.93 7.82
N THR A 774 -23.10 0.55 8.03
CA THR A 774 -22.23 1.11 9.07
C THR A 774 -21.88 2.57 8.80
N TYR A 775 -21.53 2.90 7.55
CA TYR A 775 -21.01 4.22 7.20
C TYR A 775 -22.04 5.17 6.55
N TYR A 776 -23.27 4.70 6.27
CA TYR A 776 -24.33 5.53 5.66
C TYR A 776 -24.54 6.90 6.33
N PRO A 777 -24.59 7.04 7.67
CA PRO A 777 -24.71 8.36 8.30
C PRO A 777 -23.54 9.30 7.98
N ARG A 778 -22.31 8.77 7.92
CA ARG A 778 -21.09 9.53 7.63
C ARG A 778 -20.97 9.88 6.15
N MET A 779 -21.43 8.99 5.25
CA MET A 779 -21.55 9.28 3.81
C MET A 779 -22.47 10.48 3.54
N ARG A 780 -23.59 10.57 4.29
CA ARG A 780 -24.51 11.71 4.19
C ARG A 780 -23.87 13.02 4.66
N GLN A 781 -23.00 12.97 5.67
CA GLN A 781 -22.23 14.14 6.12
C GLN A 781 -21.25 14.62 5.04
N TYR A 782 -20.58 13.69 4.35
CA TYR A 782 -19.72 14.05 3.22
C TYR A 782 -20.49 14.66 2.05
N ALA A 783 -21.66 14.11 1.70
CA ALA A 783 -22.53 14.70 0.69
C ALA A 783 -22.95 16.13 1.08
N ALA A 784 -23.35 16.35 2.34
CA ALA A 784 -23.70 17.68 2.85
C ALA A 784 -22.52 18.67 2.82
N PHE A 785 -21.30 18.19 3.06
CA PHE A 785 -20.09 18.99 2.91
C PHE A 785 -19.88 19.45 1.46
N LEU A 786 -20.00 18.55 0.48
CA LEU A 786 -19.91 18.90 -0.94
C LEU A 786 -21.01 19.86 -1.39
N GLU A 787 -22.24 19.70 -0.87
CA GLU A 787 -23.37 20.56 -1.19
C GLU A 787 -23.09 22.05 -0.91
N ASN A 788 -22.27 22.36 0.11
CA ASN A 788 -21.86 23.73 0.42
C ASN A 788 -20.96 24.37 -0.66
N GLN A 789 -20.41 23.57 -1.57
CA GLN A 789 -19.57 24.01 -2.69
C GLN A 789 -20.32 24.05 -4.03
N VAL A 790 -21.59 23.60 -4.05
CA VAL A 790 -22.41 23.52 -5.26
C VAL A 790 -23.24 24.80 -5.44
N SER A 791 -23.17 25.41 -6.62
CA SER A 791 -24.00 26.55 -6.98
C SER A 791 -24.79 26.25 -8.26
N GLY A 792 -26.13 26.32 -8.17
CA GLY A 792 -27.01 26.07 -9.31
C GLY A 792 -26.89 24.67 -9.91
N GLY A 793 -26.52 23.67 -9.10
CA GLY A 793 -26.27 22.29 -9.54
C GLY A 793 -24.85 22.03 -10.06
N ILE A 794 -23.96 23.03 -10.06
CA ILE A 794 -22.58 22.93 -10.57
C ILE A 794 -21.57 23.04 -9.42
N LEU A 795 -20.63 22.10 -9.36
CA LEU A 795 -19.43 22.16 -8.53
C LEU A 795 -18.25 22.57 -9.43
N ASP A 796 -17.87 23.86 -9.37
CA ASP A 796 -16.73 24.42 -10.11
C ASP A 796 -15.50 24.51 -9.20
N TYR A 797 -15.01 23.34 -8.79
CA TYR A 797 -13.86 23.15 -7.91
C TYR A 797 -13.23 21.78 -8.18
N GLY A 798 -11.94 21.63 -7.89
CA GLY A 798 -11.20 20.37 -8.07
C GLY A 798 -9.92 20.48 -8.91
N LEU A 799 -9.24 19.35 -9.08
CA LEU A 799 -8.01 19.15 -9.84
C LEU A 799 -8.25 19.02 -11.35
N GLY A 800 -9.50 18.80 -11.77
CA GLY A 800 -9.85 18.57 -13.18
C GLY A 800 -9.69 17.12 -13.59
N ASP A 801 -9.55 16.86 -14.89
CA ASP A 801 -9.30 15.52 -15.43
C ASP A 801 -7.80 15.23 -15.34
N TRP A 802 -7.34 14.74 -14.19
CA TRP A 802 -5.92 14.67 -13.87
C TRP A 802 -5.13 13.85 -14.90
N PHE A 803 -3.93 14.36 -15.20
CA PHE A 803 -3.06 13.90 -16.28
C PHE A 803 -3.63 13.93 -17.71
N THR A 804 -4.71 14.70 -17.96
CA THR A 804 -5.20 14.91 -19.33
C THR A 804 -4.19 15.68 -20.20
N PRO A 805 -3.96 15.26 -21.46
CA PRO A 805 -3.26 16.08 -22.45
C PRO A 805 -4.08 17.31 -22.89
N ASP A 806 -5.41 17.28 -22.73
CA ASP A 806 -6.31 18.35 -23.15
C ASP A 806 -6.27 19.55 -22.17
N ARG A 807 -5.60 20.63 -22.60
CA ARG A 807 -5.48 21.87 -21.82
C ARG A 807 -6.74 22.74 -21.79
N THR A 808 -7.78 22.36 -22.52
CA THR A 808 -9.06 23.08 -22.59
C THR A 808 -10.16 22.44 -21.75
N PHE A 809 -9.89 21.30 -21.11
CA PHE A 809 -10.86 20.57 -20.29
C PHE A 809 -11.50 21.48 -19.21
N PRO A 810 -12.84 21.63 -19.18
CA PRO A 810 -13.49 22.50 -18.20
C PRO A 810 -13.50 21.85 -16.81
N ARG A 811 -12.77 22.44 -15.84
CA ARG A 811 -12.70 21.95 -14.45
C ARG A 811 -14.08 21.66 -13.82
N ALA A 812 -15.07 22.51 -14.07
CA ALA A 812 -16.42 22.33 -13.53
C ALA A 812 -17.11 21.04 -13.99
N VAL A 813 -16.73 20.48 -15.15
CA VAL A 813 -17.26 19.21 -15.63
C VAL A 813 -16.78 18.07 -14.73
N ALA A 814 -15.47 17.98 -14.45
CA ALA A 814 -14.91 16.97 -13.54
C ALA A 814 -15.43 17.14 -12.10
N GLY A 815 -15.45 18.37 -11.58
CA GLY A 815 -15.96 18.64 -10.23
C GLY A 815 -17.42 18.26 -10.05
N THR A 816 -18.28 18.65 -11.01
CA THR A 816 -19.71 18.34 -10.96
C THR A 816 -19.98 16.85 -11.23
N TYR A 817 -19.19 16.20 -12.07
CA TYR A 817 -19.28 14.76 -12.28
C TYR A 817 -18.96 13.97 -10.99
N GLY A 818 -17.93 14.37 -10.24
CA GLY A 818 -17.61 13.81 -8.93
C GLY A 818 -18.78 13.94 -7.94
N TYR A 819 -19.35 15.14 -7.82
CA TYR A 819 -20.53 15.37 -6.98
C TYR A 819 -21.75 14.54 -7.43
N TRP A 820 -22.04 14.51 -8.74
CA TRP A 820 -23.14 13.73 -9.30
C TRP A 820 -23.04 12.25 -8.96
N ARG A 821 -21.84 11.65 -9.14
CA ARG A 821 -21.61 10.24 -8.78
C ARG A 821 -21.87 9.97 -7.30
N VAL A 822 -21.46 10.88 -6.42
CA VAL A 822 -21.68 10.78 -4.97
C VAL A 822 -23.18 10.79 -4.67
N VAL A 823 -23.94 11.79 -5.13
CA VAL A 823 -25.37 11.87 -4.81
C VAL A 823 -26.19 10.78 -5.50
N ASP A 824 -25.94 10.44 -6.77
CA ASP A 824 -26.64 9.35 -7.45
C ASP A 824 -26.43 8.02 -6.72
N THR A 825 -25.18 7.70 -6.38
CA THR A 825 -24.84 6.47 -5.65
C THR A 825 -25.46 6.46 -4.25
N LEU A 826 -25.45 7.59 -3.54
CA LEU A 826 -26.06 7.68 -2.22
C LEU A 826 -27.59 7.50 -2.28
N GLY A 827 -28.22 7.91 -3.37
CA GLY A 827 -29.62 7.62 -3.66
C GLY A 827 -29.89 6.11 -3.79
N ARG A 828 -29.02 5.38 -4.50
CA ARG A 828 -29.10 3.92 -4.64
C ARG A 828 -28.83 3.20 -3.31
N ILE A 829 -27.86 3.66 -2.53
CA ILE A 829 -27.59 3.14 -1.18
C ILE A 829 -28.82 3.34 -0.29
N ALA A 830 -29.43 4.53 -0.31
CA ALA A 830 -30.63 4.83 0.45
C ALA A 830 -31.80 3.88 0.10
N ASP A 831 -31.98 3.52 -1.17
CA ASP A 831 -32.97 2.51 -1.58
C ASP A 831 -32.68 1.12 -0.98
N VAL A 832 -31.42 0.66 -1.03
CA VAL A 832 -31.01 -0.63 -0.47
C VAL A 832 -31.26 -0.68 1.03
N LEU A 833 -31.01 0.43 1.73
CA LEU A 833 -31.21 0.56 3.17
C LEU A 833 -32.66 0.91 3.58
N GLY A 834 -33.52 1.24 2.61
CA GLY A 834 -34.95 1.52 2.83
C GLY A 834 -35.28 2.98 3.15
N ASP A 835 -34.32 3.91 3.08
CA ASP A 835 -34.55 5.36 3.23
C ASP A 835 -35.05 5.97 1.91
N ARG A 836 -36.32 5.73 1.60
CA ARG A 836 -36.94 6.16 0.33
C ARG A 836 -36.99 7.68 0.16
N ALA A 837 -37.06 8.44 1.25
CA ALA A 837 -37.10 9.89 1.21
C ALA A 837 -35.74 10.46 0.78
N ALA A 838 -34.66 10.02 1.44
CA ALA A 838 -33.31 10.40 1.05
C ALA A 838 -32.98 9.92 -0.37
N ALA A 839 -33.44 8.73 -0.77
CA ALA A 839 -33.26 8.22 -2.13
C ALA A 839 -33.86 9.17 -3.19
N ALA A 840 -35.08 9.66 -2.97
CA ALA A 840 -35.72 10.63 -3.87
C ALA A 840 -35.01 11.98 -3.90
N GLU A 841 -34.57 12.48 -2.74
CA GLU A 841 -33.82 13.73 -2.61
C GLU A 841 -32.50 13.69 -3.40
N TYR A 842 -31.71 12.64 -3.19
CA TYR A 842 -30.41 12.51 -3.84
C TYR A 842 -30.52 12.31 -5.36
N ARG A 843 -31.54 11.57 -5.84
CA ARG A 843 -31.83 11.49 -7.28
C ARG A 843 -32.17 12.86 -7.87
N ALA A 844 -32.98 13.66 -7.18
CA ALA A 844 -33.31 15.01 -7.64
C ALA A 844 -32.07 15.93 -7.71
N LYS A 845 -31.13 15.79 -6.78
CA LYS A 845 -29.84 16.50 -6.81
C LYS A 845 -28.99 16.05 -8.00
N ALA A 846 -28.90 14.75 -8.26
CA ALA A 846 -28.20 14.20 -9.42
C ALA A 846 -28.78 14.73 -10.75
N ASP A 847 -30.10 14.68 -10.91
CA ASP A 847 -30.82 15.18 -12.09
C ASP A 847 -30.58 16.69 -12.30
N ALA A 848 -30.59 17.47 -11.21
CA ALA A 848 -30.32 18.90 -11.26
C ALA A 848 -28.89 19.20 -11.76
N SER A 849 -27.90 18.44 -11.31
CA SER A 849 -26.51 18.59 -11.78
C SER A 849 -26.34 18.22 -13.25
N ALA A 850 -26.92 17.11 -13.71
CA ALA A 850 -26.89 16.70 -15.12
C ALA A 850 -27.52 17.77 -16.02
N LYS A 851 -28.68 18.29 -15.63
CA LYS A 851 -29.37 19.36 -16.35
C LYS A 851 -28.58 20.67 -16.35
N ALA A 852 -27.97 21.05 -15.22
CA ALA A 852 -27.20 22.28 -15.11
C ALA A 852 -25.92 22.25 -15.97
N LEU A 853 -25.21 21.12 -15.98
CA LEU A 853 -24.06 20.91 -16.87
C LEU A 853 -24.47 20.95 -18.34
N ALA A 854 -25.52 20.22 -18.73
CA ALA A 854 -26.05 20.22 -20.09
C ALA A 854 -26.36 21.65 -20.56
N ALA A 855 -27.07 22.43 -19.74
CA ALA A 855 -27.43 23.81 -20.07
C ALA A 855 -26.21 24.74 -20.20
N LYS A 856 -25.12 24.48 -19.48
CA LYS A 856 -23.92 25.32 -19.48
C LYS A 856 -22.93 24.96 -20.58
N TYR A 857 -22.77 23.68 -20.89
CA TYR A 857 -21.65 23.18 -21.70
C TYR A 857 -22.04 22.45 -22.98
N TYR A 858 -23.31 22.10 -23.20
CA TYR A 858 -23.75 21.55 -24.49
C TYR A 858 -23.96 22.67 -25.51
N ASP A 859 -23.30 22.57 -26.66
CA ASP A 859 -23.50 23.49 -27.77
C ASP A 859 -24.40 22.86 -28.83
N THR A 860 -25.64 23.34 -28.95
CA THR A 860 -26.61 22.83 -29.93
C THR A 860 -26.20 23.06 -31.39
N ALA A 861 -25.38 24.07 -31.66
CA ALA A 861 -24.93 24.39 -33.02
C ALA A 861 -23.95 23.33 -33.52
N THR A 862 -22.94 23.01 -32.71
CA THR A 862 -21.91 22.01 -33.05
C THR A 862 -22.34 20.58 -32.72
N GLY A 863 -23.15 20.39 -31.68
CA GLY A 863 -23.47 19.08 -31.11
C GLY A 863 -22.37 18.54 -30.19
N SER A 864 -21.49 19.43 -29.71
CA SER A 864 -20.36 19.09 -28.85
C SER A 864 -20.63 19.48 -27.40
N PHE A 865 -19.83 18.94 -26.47
CA PHE A 865 -19.91 19.29 -25.05
C PHE A 865 -18.57 19.79 -24.52
N GLY A 866 -18.59 20.86 -23.73
CA GLY A 866 -17.41 21.35 -23.01
C GLY A 866 -16.25 21.78 -23.91
N GLY A 867 -16.52 22.18 -25.15
CA GLY A 867 -15.51 22.55 -26.14
C GLY A 867 -15.10 21.43 -27.10
N GLY A 868 -15.72 20.24 -27.01
CA GLY A 868 -15.51 19.12 -27.95
C GLY A 868 -14.34 18.19 -27.60
N GLY A 869 -13.78 18.29 -26.38
CA GLY A 869 -12.72 17.41 -25.89
C GLY A 869 -13.24 16.03 -25.45
N GLN A 870 -12.50 14.97 -25.78
CA GLN A 870 -12.89 13.57 -25.53
C GLN A 870 -13.33 13.33 -24.07
N GLY A 871 -12.56 13.84 -23.10
CA GLY A 871 -12.85 13.64 -21.68
C GLY A 871 -14.17 14.29 -21.23
N ALA A 872 -14.45 15.51 -21.67
CA ALA A 872 -15.67 16.22 -21.28
C ALA A 872 -16.92 15.55 -21.86
N GLU A 873 -16.85 15.07 -23.10
CA GLU A 873 -17.94 14.36 -23.77
C GLU A 873 -18.18 12.98 -23.17
N ALA A 874 -17.11 12.24 -22.83
CA ALA A 874 -17.22 10.95 -22.14
C ALA A 874 -17.94 11.09 -20.79
N LEU A 875 -17.58 12.09 -19.98
CA LEU A 875 -18.25 12.36 -18.70
C LEU A 875 -19.71 12.79 -18.90
N ALA A 876 -20.00 13.63 -19.89
CA ALA A 876 -21.36 14.05 -20.18
C ALA A 876 -22.24 12.89 -20.64
N LEU A 877 -21.71 11.99 -21.48
CA LEU A 877 -22.41 10.80 -21.96
C LEU A 877 -22.71 9.81 -20.82
N ASP A 878 -21.74 9.56 -19.94
CA ASP A 878 -21.90 8.64 -18.80
C ASP A 878 -22.87 9.21 -17.74
N MET A 879 -22.84 10.54 -17.52
CA MET A 879 -23.73 11.24 -16.60
C MET A 879 -25.16 11.44 -17.12
N GLY A 880 -25.36 11.35 -18.44
CA GLY A 880 -26.61 11.78 -19.09
C GLY A 880 -26.77 13.30 -19.16
N ALA A 881 -25.67 14.07 -19.14
CA ALA A 881 -25.65 15.53 -19.14
C ALA A 881 -25.76 16.12 -20.56
N TYR A 882 -26.82 15.80 -21.27
CA TYR A 882 -27.13 16.33 -22.61
C TYR A 882 -28.64 16.56 -22.77
N PRO A 883 -29.08 17.46 -23.68
CA PRO A 883 -30.51 17.64 -23.95
C PRO A 883 -31.17 16.36 -24.47
N ALA A 884 -32.48 16.22 -24.21
CA ALA A 884 -33.25 15.07 -24.68
C ALA A 884 -33.15 14.93 -26.21
N GLY A 885 -32.83 13.73 -26.69
CA GLY A 885 -32.65 13.42 -28.12
C GLY A 885 -31.24 13.69 -28.67
N GLU A 886 -30.36 14.34 -27.93
CA GLU A 886 -29.01 14.70 -28.42
C GLU A 886 -27.93 13.64 -28.12
N ARG A 887 -28.27 12.55 -27.41
CA ARG A 887 -27.33 11.49 -27.03
C ARG A 887 -26.53 10.97 -28.21
N ASP A 888 -27.21 10.55 -29.27
CA ASP A 888 -26.55 9.87 -30.40
C ASP A 888 -25.69 10.84 -31.21
N ARG A 889 -26.07 12.13 -31.25
CA ARG A 889 -25.26 13.18 -31.88
C ARG A 889 -23.97 13.43 -31.11
N LEU A 890 -24.05 13.56 -29.78
CA LEU A 890 -22.88 13.72 -28.92
C LEU A 890 -21.98 12.47 -28.96
N LEU A 891 -22.56 11.28 -28.90
CA LEU A 891 -21.84 10.01 -29.02
C LEU A 891 -21.11 9.91 -30.35
N ALA A 892 -21.75 10.26 -31.47
CA ALA A 892 -21.12 10.27 -32.78
C ALA A 892 -19.95 11.27 -32.85
N HIS A 893 -20.08 12.44 -32.23
CA HIS A 893 -18.99 13.40 -32.13
C HIS A 893 -17.81 12.84 -31.33
N PHE A 894 -18.08 12.26 -30.16
CA PHE A 894 -17.07 11.63 -29.31
C PHE A 894 -16.33 10.49 -30.02
N THR A 895 -17.05 9.54 -30.64
CA THR A 895 -16.42 8.44 -31.38
C THR A 895 -15.60 8.94 -32.57
N THR A 896 -16.12 9.92 -33.32
CA THR A 896 -15.41 10.53 -34.45
C THR A 896 -14.14 11.25 -33.97
N SER A 897 -14.17 11.89 -32.81
CA SER A 897 -13.00 12.54 -32.20
C SER A 897 -11.90 11.54 -31.84
N VAL A 898 -12.26 10.38 -31.29
CA VAL A 898 -11.32 9.28 -31.02
C VAL A 898 -10.74 8.71 -32.32
N GLU A 899 -11.58 8.45 -33.33
CA GLU A 899 -11.14 7.94 -34.63
C GLU A 899 -10.22 8.93 -35.36
N ASN A 900 -10.56 10.22 -35.37
CA ASN A 900 -9.74 11.30 -35.95
C ASN A 900 -8.39 11.47 -35.23
N ALA A 901 -8.34 11.18 -33.93
CA ALA A 901 -7.09 11.11 -33.17
C ALA A 901 -6.29 9.82 -33.44
N GLY A 902 -6.70 9.00 -34.41
CA GLY A 902 -6.05 7.72 -34.69
C GLY A 902 -6.20 6.72 -33.55
N HIS A 903 -7.32 6.76 -32.84
CA HIS A 903 -7.62 5.95 -31.65
C HIS A 903 -6.68 6.21 -30.46
N HIS A 904 -6.06 7.40 -30.40
CA HIS A 904 -5.40 7.87 -29.18
C HIS A 904 -6.42 8.51 -28.24
N LEU A 905 -6.32 8.17 -26.97
CA LEU A 905 -7.08 8.84 -25.92
C LEU A 905 -6.40 10.15 -25.55
N VAL A 906 -7.16 11.24 -25.62
CA VAL A 906 -6.75 12.60 -25.26
C VAL A 906 -7.59 13.03 -24.07
N LEU A 907 -7.38 12.34 -22.95
CA LEU A 907 -8.14 12.52 -21.72
C LEU A 907 -7.33 12.08 -20.49
N GLY A 908 -7.82 12.41 -19.30
CA GLY A 908 -7.21 12.08 -18.01
C GLY A 908 -7.88 10.91 -17.28
N GLU A 909 -7.47 10.66 -16.05
CA GLU A 909 -7.95 9.50 -15.29
C GLU A 909 -9.44 9.56 -14.89
N ILE A 910 -10.01 10.76 -14.72
CA ILE A 910 -11.38 10.91 -14.22
C ILE A 910 -12.36 10.47 -15.31
N SER A 911 -12.09 10.87 -16.54
CA SER A 911 -12.93 10.54 -17.69
C SER A 911 -12.64 9.18 -18.32
N LEU A 912 -11.47 8.59 -18.06
CA LEU A 912 -11.05 7.32 -18.66
C LEU A 912 -12.03 6.15 -18.40
N PRO A 913 -12.45 5.83 -17.16
CA PRO A 913 -13.43 4.77 -16.93
C PRO A 913 -14.78 5.06 -17.60
N ALA A 914 -15.19 6.33 -17.67
CA ALA A 914 -16.43 6.74 -18.31
C ALA A 914 -16.36 6.52 -19.84
N ALA A 915 -15.23 6.87 -20.47
CA ALA A 915 -15.02 6.64 -21.90
C ALA A 915 -15.19 5.16 -22.27
N PHE A 916 -14.59 4.24 -21.50
CA PHE A 916 -14.76 2.81 -21.76
C PHE A 916 -16.19 2.32 -21.53
N ARG A 917 -16.87 2.76 -20.46
CA ARG A 917 -18.28 2.41 -20.23
C ARG A 917 -19.18 2.91 -21.37
N VAL A 918 -18.99 4.15 -21.82
CA VAL A 918 -19.77 4.76 -22.89
C VAL A 918 -19.57 4.04 -24.22
N LEU A 919 -18.32 3.72 -24.58
CA LEU A 919 -18.01 2.98 -25.81
C LEU A 919 -18.61 1.58 -25.79
N SER A 920 -18.37 0.80 -24.73
CA SER A 920 -18.92 -0.56 -24.63
C SER A 920 -20.45 -0.57 -24.59
N ALA A 921 -21.09 0.35 -23.84
CA ALA A 921 -22.54 0.47 -23.80
C ALA A 921 -23.15 0.92 -25.15
N ALA A 922 -22.35 1.54 -26.02
CA ALA A 922 -22.73 1.90 -27.39
C ALA A 922 -22.44 0.77 -28.40
N GLY A 923 -21.95 -0.39 -27.97
CA GLY A 923 -21.53 -1.48 -28.87
C GLY A 923 -20.29 -1.11 -29.70
N ARG A 924 -19.44 -0.22 -29.20
CA ARG A 924 -18.18 0.21 -29.84
C ARG A 924 -16.95 -0.40 -29.18
N ASP A 925 -17.04 -1.69 -28.84
CA ASP A 925 -15.89 -2.46 -28.35
C ASP A 925 -14.77 -2.55 -29.41
N ASP A 926 -15.10 -2.40 -30.69
CA ASP A 926 -14.16 -2.23 -31.81
C ASP A 926 -13.20 -1.04 -31.58
N ILE A 927 -13.70 0.11 -31.13
CA ILE A 927 -12.88 1.28 -30.79
C ILE A 927 -11.99 0.97 -29.57
N VAL A 928 -12.55 0.31 -28.55
CA VAL A 928 -11.78 -0.01 -27.33
C VAL A 928 -10.60 -0.94 -27.65
N LEU A 929 -10.81 -1.95 -28.51
CA LEU A 929 -9.72 -2.81 -28.99
C LEU A 929 -8.68 -2.02 -29.79
N ARG A 930 -9.09 -1.06 -30.64
CA ARG A 930 -8.16 -0.19 -31.38
C ARG A 930 -7.34 0.71 -30.45
N ILE A 931 -7.94 1.22 -29.37
CA ILE A 931 -7.22 1.96 -28.32
C ILE A 931 -6.21 1.03 -27.61
N ALA A 932 -6.64 -0.16 -27.19
CA ALA A 932 -5.78 -1.14 -26.53
C ALA A 932 -4.57 -1.55 -27.39
N THR A 933 -4.76 -1.65 -28.70
CA THR A 933 -3.73 -2.08 -29.66
C THR A 933 -2.97 -0.93 -30.32
N GLN A 934 -3.23 0.32 -29.93
CA GLN A 934 -2.42 1.46 -30.34
C GLN A 934 -1.02 1.37 -29.71
N THR A 935 0.00 1.69 -30.51
CA THR A 935 1.42 1.54 -30.13
C THR A 935 2.24 2.80 -30.34
N THR A 936 1.67 3.86 -30.91
CA THR A 936 2.26 5.20 -30.91
C THR A 936 1.85 6.00 -29.68
N SER A 937 2.69 6.95 -29.25
CA SER A 937 2.37 7.86 -28.14
C SER A 937 1.19 8.76 -28.48
N PRO A 938 0.28 9.04 -27.52
CA PRO A 938 0.15 8.43 -26.18
C PRO A 938 -0.68 7.13 -26.18
N SER A 939 -0.15 6.00 -25.65
CA SER A 939 -0.92 4.75 -25.55
C SER A 939 -0.31 3.73 -24.56
N TYR A 940 -1.10 2.75 -24.12
CA TYR A 940 -0.61 1.62 -23.34
C TYR A 940 0.43 0.81 -24.12
N GLY A 941 0.17 0.54 -25.40
CA GLY A 941 1.08 -0.24 -26.23
C GLY A 941 2.40 0.46 -26.51
N TYR A 942 2.43 1.80 -26.49
CA TYR A 942 3.68 2.56 -26.49
C TYR A 942 4.53 2.24 -25.25
N GLN A 943 3.94 2.21 -24.05
CA GLN A 943 4.67 1.88 -22.81
C GLN A 943 5.23 0.45 -22.85
N VAL A 944 4.43 -0.52 -23.30
CA VAL A 944 4.90 -1.91 -23.49
C VAL A 944 6.10 -1.95 -24.43
N ARG A 945 6.02 -1.27 -25.59
CA ARG A 945 7.14 -1.22 -26.56
C ARG A 945 8.36 -0.46 -26.04
N ALA A 946 8.18 0.49 -25.13
CA ALA A 946 9.26 1.19 -24.44
C ALA A 946 9.96 0.31 -23.39
N GLY A 947 9.45 -0.89 -23.10
CA GLY A 947 10.02 -1.83 -22.16
C GLY A 947 9.61 -1.60 -20.71
N ASN A 948 8.53 -0.84 -20.49
CA ASN A 948 7.92 -0.70 -19.16
C ASN A 948 7.33 -2.05 -18.72
N THR A 949 7.41 -2.33 -17.42
CA THR A 949 6.89 -3.56 -16.83
C THR A 949 5.83 -3.31 -15.76
N THR A 950 5.53 -2.04 -15.52
CA THR A 950 4.44 -1.53 -14.69
C THR A 950 3.88 -0.30 -15.39
N LEU A 951 2.58 -0.03 -15.21
CA LEU A 951 1.92 1.11 -15.81
C LEU A 951 2.49 2.42 -15.24
N GLY A 952 2.81 3.39 -16.10
CA GLY A 952 3.28 4.71 -15.68
C GLY A 952 2.15 5.67 -15.33
N GLU A 953 2.49 6.72 -14.58
CA GLU A 953 1.57 7.82 -14.24
C GLU A 953 1.15 8.62 -15.47
N SER A 954 2.08 8.82 -16.40
CA SER A 954 1.82 9.48 -17.68
C SER A 954 1.45 8.47 -18.75
N TRP A 955 0.66 8.90 -19.73
CA TRP A 955 0.33 8.09 -20.90
C TRP A 955 1.55 7.54 -21.65
N ASP A 956 2.67 8.28 -21.65
CA ASP A 956 3.91 7.87 -22.30
C ASP A 956 4.78 6.97 -21.41
N GLY A 957 4.52 6.91 -20.10
CA GLY A 957 5.24 6.07 -19.13
C GLY A 957 6.76 6.31 -19.06
N GLY A 958 7.24 7.43 -19.62
CA GLY A 958 8.66 7.72 -19.78
C GLY A 958 9.39 8.12 -18.49
N PRO A 959 10.73 8.12 -18.51
CA PRO A 959 11.54 8.48 -17.35
C PRO A 959 11.32 9.93 -16.93
N GLY A 960 11.44 10.20 -15.62
CA GLY A 960 11.20 11.53 -15.04
C GLY A 960 9.78 11.77 -14.54
N GLN A 961 8.88 10.78 -14.69
CA GLN A 961 7.62 10.63 -13.94
C GLN A 961 7.57 9.24 -13.30
N SER A 962 6.54 8.95 -12.50
CA SER A 962 6.38 7.58 -11.98
C SER A 962 6.23 6.58 -13.12
N GLN A 963 6.94 5.45 -13.03
CA GLN A 963 6.73 4.33 -13.93
C GLN A 963 5.90 3.21 -13.28
N ASN A 964 5.32 3.48 -12.11
CA ASN A 964 4.48 2.54 -11.38
C ASN A 964 3.30 3.26 -10.70
N HIS A 965 2.20 3.39 -11.42
CA HIS A 965 0.95 4.02 -11.03
C HIS A 965 -0.21 3.32 -11.75
N PHE A 966 -1.29 2.96 -11.04
CA PHE A 966 -2.39 2.19 -11.64
C PHE A 966 -3.63 3.04 -11.99
N MET A 967 -3.61 4.37 -11.82
CA MET A 967 -4.70 5.30 -12.13
C MET A 967 -5.23 5.18 -13.57
N LEU A 968 -4.36 4.95 -14.55
CA LEU A 968 -4.76 4.76 -15.95
C LEU A 968 -5.15 3.30 -16.25
N GLY A 969 -5.25 2.42 -15.25
CA GLY A 969 -5.48 0.99 -15.40
C GLY A 969 -6.93 0.58 -15.70
N ALA A 970 -7.85 1.53 -15.90
CA ALA A 970 -9.28 1.25 -16.03
C ALA A 970 -9.65 0.30 -17.19
N ILE A 971 -8.82 0.23 -18.25
CA ILE A 971 -9.04 -0.68 -19.38
C ILE A 971 -9.00 -2.15 -18.99
N ASP A 972 -8.33 -2.50 -17.89
CA ASP A 972 -8.23 -3.89 -17.44
C ASP A 972 -9.59 -4.45 -16.97
N GLY A 973 -10.49 -3.56 -16.52
CA GLY A 973 -11.89 -3.92 -16.27
C GLY A 973 -12.61 -4.37 -17.55
N TRP A 974 -12.26 -3.80 -18.70
CA TRP A 974 -12.79 -4.22 -20.01
C TRP A 974 -12.23 -5.58 -20.45
N PHE A 975 -10.97 -5.90 -20.12
CA PHE A 975 -10.39 -7.21 -20.41
C PHE A 975 -11.17 -8.35 -19.73
N ILE A 976 -11.47 -8.23 -18.44
CA ILE A 976 -12.26 -9.24 -17.74
C ILE A 976 -13.75 -9.16 -18.14
N GLY A 977 -14.33 -7.96 -18.08
CA GLY A 977 -15.78 -7.76 -18.23
C GLY A 977 -16.31 -7.93 -19.65
N ARG A 978 -15.48 -7.63 -20.66
CA ARG A 978 -15.87 -7.65 -22.09
C ARG A 978 -15.02 -8.61 -22.89
N VAL A 979 -13.69 -8.59 -22.84
CA VAL A 979 -12.90 -9.51 -23.69
C VAL A 979 -13.06 -10.97 -23.27
N ALA A 980 -12.85 -11.29 -21.99
CA ALA A 980 -13.27 -12.57 -21.44
C ALA A 980 -14.80 -12.64 -21.31
N GLY A 981 -15.46 -11.48 -21.17
CA GLY A 981 -16.91 -11.38 -21.16
C GLY A 981 -17.52 -11.81 -19.82
N ILE A 982 -16.83 -11.65 -18.69
CA ILE A 982 -17.34 -12.03 -17.36
C ILE A 982 -17.81 -10.79 -16.60
N ALA A 983 -19.12 -10.55 -16.61
CA ALA A 983 -19.76 -9.46 -15.89
C ALA A 983 -20.95 -9.98 -15.05
N GLN A 984 -21.79 -9.08 -14.58
CA GLN A 984 -23.06 -9.41 -13.93
C GLN A 984 -24.18 -8.51 -14.46
N THR A 985 -25.42 -8.98 -14.42
CA THR A 985 -26.58 -8.19 -14.85
C THR A 985 -26.78 -6.98 -13.94
N ALA A 986 -27.44 -5.92 -14.43
CA ALA A 986 -27.59 -4.67 -13.69
C ALA A 986 -28.38 -4.81 -12.36
N ASP A 987 -29.23 -5.83 -12.24
CA ASP A 987 -30.00 -6.17 -11.03
C ASP A 987 -29.29 -7.20 -10.13
N SER A 988 -28.11 -7.68 -10.53
CA SER A 988 -27.32 -8.65 -9.77
C SER A 988 -26.56 -7.98 -8.62
N VAL A 989 -26.37 -8.76 -7.55
CA VAL A 989 -25.49 -8.43 -6.44
C VAL A 989 -24.57 -9.63 -6.20
N GLY A 990 -23.28 -9.37 -6.10
CA GLY A 990 -22.28 -10.40 -5.81
C GLY A 990 -22.15 -11.46 -6.92
N TYR A 991 -22.46 -11.12 -8.18
CA TYR A 991 -22.46 -12.07 -9.30
C TYR A 991 -23.44 -13.25 -9.10
N ALA A 992 -24.56 -13.01 -8.42
CA ALA A 992 -25.66 -13.98 -8.33
C ALA A 992 -26.26 -14.28 -9.72
N LYS A 993 -26.29 -13.28 -10.61
CA LYS A 993 -26.62 -13.45 -12.03
C LYS A 993 -25.48 -12.92 -12.87
N LEU A 994 -24.70 -13.82 -13.47
CA LEU A 994 -23.65 -13.48 -14.40
C LEU A 994 -24.22 -12.93 -15.70
N LEU A 995 -23.48 -12.02 -16.31
CA LEU A 995 -23.63 -11.64 -17.71
C LEU A 995 -22.38 -12.12 -18.43
N ILE A 996 -22.57 -13.06 -19.35
CA ILE A 996 -21.51 -13.59 -20.20
C ILE A 996 -21.68 -13.02 -21.59
N ASP A 997 -20.94 -11.97 -21.88
CA ASP A 997 -21.09 -11.19 -23.10
C ASP A 997 -19.71 -10.78 -23.64
N PRO A 998 -19.02 -11.70 -24.35
CA PRO A 998 -17.68 -11.48 -24.85
C PRO A 998 -17.66 -10.54 -26.06
N ALA A 999 -16.84 -9.48 -26.00
CA ALA A 999 -16.48 -8.62 -27.11
C ALA A 999 -15.52 -9.36 -28.05
N VAL A 1000 -16.05 -9.89 -29.15
CA VAL A 1000 -15.30 -10.63 -30.18
C VAL A 1000 -14.98 -9.68 -31.33
N GLU A 1001 -13.87 -8.96 -31.21
CA GLU A 1001 -13.52 -7.83 -32.08
C GLU A 1001 -12.20 -8.04 -32.84
N GLY A 1002 -12.10 -7.42 -34.02
CA GLY A 1002 -10.86 -7.31 -34.82
C GLY A 1002 -10.21 -8.66 -35.10
N ASP A 1003 -8.87 -8.71 -35.21
CA ASP A 1003 -8.15 -9.95 -35.56
C ASP A 1003 -7.99 -10.94 -34.38
N MET A 1004 -8.61 -10.67 -33.23
CA MET A 1004 -8.51 -11.56 -32.07
C MET A 1004 -9.19 -12.90 -32.37
N THR A 1005 -8.47 -14.00 -32.13
CA THR A 1005 -8.94 -15.36 -32.45
C THR A 1005 -9.33 -16.16 -31.21
N SER A 1006 -8.87 -15.75 -30.03
CA SER A 1006 -9.30 -16.36 -28.77
C SER A 1006 -9.09 -15.46 -27.57
N ALA A 1007 -9.93 -15.62 -26.55
CA ALA A 1007 -9.63 -15.18 -25.20
C ALA A 1007 -10.15 -16.19 -24.17
N SER A 1008 -9.50 -16.22 -23.00
CA SER A 1008 -9.90 -17.00 -21.83
C SER A 1008 -9.73 -16.15 -20.58
N GLY A 1009 -10.71 -16.21 -19.69
CA GLY A 1009 -10.65 -15.53 -18.40
C GLY A 1009 -11.34 -16.30 -17.30
N SER A 1010 -10.96 -16.02 -16.06
CA SER A 1010 -11.68 -16.49 -14.88
C SER A 1010 -11.83 -15.36 -13.87
N TYR A 1011 -12.90 -15.39 -13.09
CA TYR A 1011 -13.14 -14.48 -11.99
C TYR A 1011 -13.79 -15.22 -10.82
N THR A 1012 -13.24 -15.01 -9.63
CA THR A 1012 -13.67 -15.68 -8.41
C THR A 1012 -14.71 -14.84 -7.68
N THR A 1013 -15.98 -15.21 -7.84
CA THR A 1013 -17.12 -14.54 -7.23
C THR A 1013 -17.34 -15.00 -5.78
N PRO A 1014 -18.23 -14.36 -5.02
CA PRO A 1014 -18.73 -14.87 -3.74
C PRO A 1014 -19.29 -16.30 -3.81
N TYR A 1015 -19.78 -16.74 -4.97
CA TYR A 1015 -20.37 -18.06 -5.16
C TYR A 1015 -19.36 -19.12 -5.59
N GLY A 1016 -18.31 -18.74 -6.34
CA GLY A 1016 -17.28 -19.62 -6.87
C GLY A 1016 -16.56 -19.03 -8.08
N VAL A 1017 -15.78 -19.84 -8.78
CA VAL A 1017 -15.09 -19.39 -10.00
C VAL A 1017 -16.05 -19.39 -11.18
N ALA A 1018 -16.22 -18.23 -11.82
CA ALA A 1018 -16.75 -18.12 -13.17
C ALA A 1018 -15.60 -18.17 -14.17
N HIS A 1019 -15.75 -18.92 -15.27
CA HIS A 1019 -14.73 -19.01 -16.32
C HIS A 1019 -15.38 -18.92 -17.69
N THR A 1020 -14.67 -18.31 -18.63
CA THR A 1020 -15.03 -18.26 -20.04
C THR A 1020 -13.82 -18.57 -20.90
N GLU A 1021 -14.05 -19.27 -22.01
CA GLU A 1021 -13.08 -19.40 -23.09
C GLU A 1021 -13.83 -19.34 -24.42
N TRP A 1022 -13.43 -18.42 -25.30
CA TRP A 1022 -13.93 -18.39 -26.67
C TRP A 1022 -12.83 -18.52 -27.71
N ARG A 1023 -13.19 -19.10 -28.86
CA ARG A 1023 -12.33 -19.27 -30.03
C ARG A 1023 -13.10 -19.02 -31.31
N ARG A 1024 -12.48 -18.30 -32.25
CA ARG A 1024 -12.94 -18.10 -33.62
C ARG A 1024 -11.93 -18.73 -34.58
N GLU A 1025 -12.39 -19.70 -35.36
CA GLU A 1025 -11.55 -20.42 -36.33
C GLU A 1025 -12.38 -20.82 -37.56
N SER A 1026 -11.89 -20.51 -38.76
CA SER A 1026 -12.52 -20.94 -40.04
C SER A 1026 -14.02 -20.62 -40.13
N GLY A 1027 -14.45 -19.41 -39.76
CA GLY A 1027 -15.86 -18.96 -39.80
C GLY A 1027 -16.75 -19.56 -38.71
N ARG A 1028 -16.17 -20.29 -37.75
CA ARG A 1028 -16.86 -20.90 -36.61
C ARG A 1028 -16.44 -20.23 -35.32
N PHE A 1029 -17.41 -20.03 -34.45
CA PHE A 1029 -17.21 -19.53 -33.10
C PHE A 1029 -17.60 -20.60 -32.08
N ARG A 1030 -16.82 -20.71 -31.01
CA ARG A 1030 -17.08 -21.58 -29.86
C ARG A 1030 -16.91 -20.77 -28.59
N LEU A 1031 -17.88 -20.82 -27.70
CA LEU A 1031 -17.82 -20.24 -26.36
C LEU A 1031 -18.05 -21.34 -25.32
N THR A 1032 -17.15 -21.43 -24.35
CA THR A 1032 -17.23 -22.30 -23.18
C THR A 1032 -17.43 -21.42 -21.95
N VAL A 1033 -18.35 -21.80 -21.07
CA VAL A 1033 -18.73 -21.04 -19.88
C VAL A 1033 -18.86 -21.98 -18.68
N ASP A 1034 -18.15 -21.67 -17.60
CA ASP A 1034 -18.38 -22.28 -16.29
C ASP A 1034 -19.10 -21.28 -15.38
N VAL A 1035 -20.29 -21.67 -14.91
CA VAL A 1035 -21.10 -20.90 -13.97
C VAL A 1035 -21.02 -21.58 -12.60
N PRO A 1036 -20.56 -20.90 -11.54
CA PRO A 1036 -20.42 -21.50 -10.22
C PRO A 1036 -21.78 -21.87 -9.63
N ALA A 1037 -21.81 -22.89 -8.77
CA ALA A 1037 -23.01 -23.22 -8.02
C ALA A 1037 -23.49 -22.02 -7.20
N GLY A 1038 -24.81 -21.80 -7.13
CA GLY A 1038 -25.39 -20.62 -6.52
C GLY A 1038 -25.63 -19.42 -7.45
N SER A 1039 -25.04 -19.43 -8.66
CA SER A 1039 -25.27 -18.41 -9.69
C SER A 1039 -26.06 -18.94 -10.89
N THR A 1040 -26.68 -18.03 -11.63
CA THR A 1040 -27.15 -18.23 -13.02
C THR A 1040 -26.35 -17.33 -13.96
N ALA A 1041 -26.50 -17.51 -15.27
CA ALA A 1041 -25.90 -16.64 -16.27
C ALA A 1041 -26.86 -16.33 -17.43
N GLU A 1042 -26.86 -15.07 -17.86
CA GLU A 1042 -27.29 -14.68 -19.20
C GLU A 1042 -26.07 -14.74 -20.14
N VAL A 1043 -26.14 -15.55 -21.20
CA VAL A 1043 -25.03 -15.80 -22.12
C VAL A 1043 -25.38 -15.29 -23.51
N HIS A 1044 -24.63 -14.31 -23.98
CA HIS A 1044 -24.69 -13.76 -25.33
C HIS A 1044 -23.72 -14.54 -26.22
N VAL A 1045 -24.25 -15.17 -27.26
CA VAL A 1045 -23.46 -15.96 -28.21
C VAL A 1045 -23.47 -15.25 -29.57
N PRO A 1046 -22.35 -14.66 -30.01
CA PRO A 1046 -22.22 -14.07 -31.34
C PRO A 1046 -22.53 -15.06 -32.47
N ALA A 1047 -23.40 -14.69 -33.40
CA ALA A 1047 -23.87 -15.51 -34.51
C ALA A 1047 -24.38 -14.67 -35.71
N ASP A 1048 -23.85 -14.90 -36.92
CA ASP A 1048 -24.17 -14.12 -38.13
C ASP A 1048 -25.68 -14.03 -38.48
N ALA A 1049 -26.48 -15.01 -38.05
CA ALA A 1049 -27.92 -15.09 -38.26
C ALA A 1049 -28.71 -15.20 -36.94
N GLY A 1050 -28.10 -14.86 -35.80
CA GLY A 1050 -28.73 -14.97 -34.49
C GLY A 1050 -29.06 -16.40 -34.06
N HIS A 1051 -28.42 -17.40 -34.68
CA HIS A 1051 -28.59 -18.81 -34.38
C HIS A 1051 -27.28 -19.43 -33.88
N ALA A 1052 -27.34 -20.04 -32.70
CA ALA A 1052 -26.25 -20.79 -32.10
C ALA A 1052 -26.72 -22.21 -31.73
N GLU A 1053 -25.86 -23.20 -31.92
CA GLU A 1053 -25.99 -24.52 -31.32
C GLU A 1053 -25.73 -24.41 -29.82
N ALA A 1054 -26.78 -24.69 -29.03
CA ALA A 1054 -26.73 -24.63 -27.57
C ALA A 1054 -26.95 -26.04 -26.97
N PRO A 1055 -26.31 -26.35 -25.83
CA PRO A 1055 -26.44 -27.64 -25.17
C PRO A 1055 -27.81 -27.79 -24.48
N ALA A 1056 -28.22 -29.03 -24.23
CA ALA A 1056 -29.48 -29.32 -23.55
C ALA A 1056 -29.54 -28.64 -22.16
N GLY A 1057 -30.63 -27.91 -21.89
CA GLY A 1057 -30.83 -27.17 -20.64
C GLY A 1057 -30.51 -25.67 -20.72
N ALA A 1058 -29.91 -25.19 -21.81
CA ALA A 1058 -29.84 -23.75 -22.09
C ALA A 1058 -31.17 -23.24 -22.67
N HIS A 1059 -31.68 -22.15 -22.11
CA HIS A 1059 -32.98 -21.58 -22.49
C HIS A 1059 -32.77 -20.33 -23.34
N LEU A 1060 -33.15 -20.37 -24.62
CA LEU A 1060 -33.09 -19.18 -25.48
C LEU A 1060 -34.07 -18.12 -24.95
N LEU A 1061 -33.55 -16.97 -24.55
CA LEU A 1061 -34.34 -15.82 -24.11
C LEU A 1061 -34.81 -14.98 -25.30
N ARG A 1062 -33.87 -14.63 -26.18
CA ARG A 1062 -34.08 -13.70 -27.30
C ARG A 1062 -32.94 -13.79 -28.32
N THR A 1063 -33.19 -13.19 -29.48
CA THR A 1063 -32.18 -12.91 -30.51
C THR A 1063 -32.08 -11.40 -30.63
N GLU A 1064 -30.89 -10.85 -30.42
CA GLU A 1064 -30.63 -9.40 -30.44
C GLU A 1064 -29.54 -9.11 -31.47
N GLY A 1065 -29.90 -8.47 -32.59
CA GLY A 1065 -28.96 -8.17 -33.66
C GLY A 1065 -28.26 -9.43 -34.19
N SER A 1066 -26.96 -9.54 -33.95
CA SER A 1066 -26.12 -10.69 -34.30
C SER A 1066 -25.87 -11.66 -33.14
N ASP A 1067 -26.65 -11.62 -32.06
CA ASP A 1067 -26.43 -12.48 -30.89
C ASP A 1067 -27.64 -13.36 -30.59
N ALA A 1068 -27.38 -14.60 -30.17
CA ALA A 1068 -28.35 -15.49 -29.55
C ALA A 1068 -28.15 -15.47 -28.03
N VAL A 1069 -29.17 -15.05 -27.28
CA VAL A 1069 -29.06 -14.84 -25.83
C VAL A 1069 -29.75 -15.97 -25.07
N TYR A 1070 -29.00 -16.65 -24.20
CA TYR A 1070 -29.45 -17.80 -23.43
C TYR A 1070 -29.43 -17.54 -21.93
N GLU A 1071 -30.37 -18.13 -21.19
CA GLU A 1071 -30.27 -18.29 -19.74
C GLU A 1071 -29.77 -19.71 -19.42
N VAL A 1072 -28.80 -19.79 -18.52
CA VAL A 1072 -28.27 -21.05 -18.00
C VAL A 1072 -28.12 -21.00 -16.48
N GLY A 1073 -28.26 -22.17 -15.84
CA GLY A 1073 -27.90 -22.34 -14.43
C GLY A 1073 -26.40 -22.60 -14.23
N SER A 1074 -26.00 -22.90 -12.99
CA SER A 1074 -24.65 -23.38 -12.70
C SER A 1074 -24.24 -24.60 -13.52
N GLY A 1075 -22.96 -24.77 -13.81
CA GLY A 1075 -22.43 -25.89 -14.60
C GLY A 1075 -21.49 -25.45 -15.72
N HIS A 1076 -21.13 -26.42 -16.57
CA HIS A 1076 -20.26 -26.24 -17.73
C HIS A 1076 -21.09 -26.23 -19.02
N TRP A 1077 -20.96 -25.17 -19.80
CA TRP A 1077 -21.76 -24.92 -21.00
C TRP A 1077 -20.85 -24.71 -22.21
N THR A 1078 -21.21 -25.25 -23.38
CA THR A 1078 -20.48 -25.04 -24.63
C THR A 1078 -21.46 -24.66 -25.73
N PHE A 1079 -21.31 -23.46 -26.28
CA PHE A 1079 -22.09 -22.92 -27.39
C PHE A 1079 -21.24 -22.88 -28.66
N ARG A 1080 -21.88 -23.05 -29.82
CA ARG A 1080 -21.23 -22.96 -31.14
C ARG A 1080 -22.08 -22.16 -32.10
N SER A 1081 -21.46 -21.40 -32.99
CA SER A 1081 -22.17 -20.63 -34.01
C SER A 1081 -21.30 -20.43 -35.25
N ALA A 1082 -21.92 -19.94 -36.33
CA ALA A 1082 -21.19 -19.39 -37.47
C ALA A 1082 -20.95 -17.90 -37.23
N LEU A 1083 -19.70 -17.47 -37.39
CA LEU A 1083 -19.27 -16.09 -37.22
C LEU A 1083 -18.21 -15.79 -38.29
N ASN A 1084 -18.64 -15.15 -39.37
CA ASN A 1084 -17.81 -14.81 -40.53
C ASN A 1084 -17.43 -13.32 -40.57
N ARG A 1085 -17.91 -12.53 -39.60
CA ARG A 1085 -17.54 -11.11 -39.49
C ARG A 1085 -16.08 -10.96 -39.03
N PRO A 1086 -15.35 -9.99 -39.61
CA PRO A 1086 -13.98 -9.69 -39.23
C PRO A 1086 -13.89 -9.18 -37.80
#